data_AF-A0A409WUQ0-F1
#
_entry.id   AF-A0A409WUQ0-F1
#
_cell.length_a   1.000
_cell.length_b   1.000
_cell.length_c   1.000
_cell.angle_alpha   90.00
_cell.angle_beta   90.00
_cell.angle_gamma   90.00
#
_symmetry.space_group_name_H-M   'P 1'
#
loop_
_entity.id
_entity.type
_entity.pdbx_description
1 polymer ?
#
loop_
_entity_poly.entity_id
_entity_poly.type
_entity_poly.pdbx_seq_one_letter_code
_entity_poly.pdbx_strand_id
1 'polypeptide(L)'
;MERLPVGLSPEESGLEFFPESAREAARVVGKALVWCFVNVFGREQGIMGAGRSAPPKQVRPWKLTTSDSDLAEEVGREFRRIGVVPEELHTIAVSGNSTNALMDLAFADLFAQLKLKSPSLVGTTIAPPTYIGFSTFKPVLPDPDVVGSPDDTPALRQFNRAMRYLEKSWNAQPLRVAEVETKVVRQMRTEDVLGMLRRVERRPWGLIREDADGGDVDAAFEYGLRLLTGLGCVSNRTLARVYLIKAATSPASPPLLKARAHSILVDWYLNGRQHDFRPRNFFVSAHHANEAAKYCNLSSSSSSSPLSLSPPGVGAEADDRLLISPAVLGYMARVFERQAVAHPEARVLYKEVVDAVKVRDRHYEMRALRMERKRLRQPNRYRCAAVGCGIQSDTGKMLLQCAGKCDPDKKPSYCSKACQKSDWSNHKPFCAPGLPCSVIDPSSSSPGSSSSSSSLPRASGPASKEGCYQIPVRHRDGSTHFISSSSMKPELLREQYSSSPFSSFAMSISLNCLVLGDSPELLFDVTIPKSEKVAVLKEYIKRKNTPRLDNVHAPHLEMWQVSLPVDGLDARPEHISTMLTDDRKLRLPNKRLSTIFKDGDPDDDFVHIIVKVPEAAVASVSGPSQLLRLNCFISGDRDDQIFCIEIPKDKTVDILKERIKEKWGPRLSHVNSPDLSLWQISFPIVDLPSQDPTTRGPKMRPERKLADLFSTEPDEGHIHIFVRLPGQGAPSRHSGPPPSAFKRTIISVDKVGADRKTFCETRPSDAPSNGGKPRTFASAQEDPDQHIPCNRPTASRDALPLSLLHPIFGQFEDDADHCVPTKEEIGLALEFKEVMTAIYDKEHGRRVALHNVFLADNIRLDPSIITRKVGQYTTDGDLVSGRFRFLIAELKNEVVSGSAEPYFQAILYFLETTRKLAAECVNSNLPCIFVLVFGPYVAFAGATWTDRPTVQMLSPAIPCHYHVTDAKMENMLVRHIAALRRAIPALDQYYREYEANKLSIKRNPIHPYPTSFKSEDGSDKHFRYDSHMKGRNLFFGHLEDDGETRICIKFVRHYCKEGHEFLAARGCAPTLHTVERLPGGMFMVVMADVSENYESLFSFLKSNAEYQLAEEHLEARNALSDKVRACLAEFHQAGFVHGDLRDTNVMPPSKEGSRYQFPVKHRDGSTHFISSSSMKSQFLREMKEHLDQKGVDWSSFGRTDHEVLCWDYL
;
A
#
# COMPACT_ATOMS: atom_id res chain seq x y z
N MET A 1 -41.99 13.08 -31.69
CA MET A 1 -40.67 13.70 -31.47
C MET A 1 -39.68 12.72 -32.06
N GLU A 2 -38.91 13.17 -33.04
CA GLU A 2 -37.93 12.31 -33.71
C GLU A 2 -36.74 11.99 -32.81
N ARG A 3 -36.10 10.87 -33.11
CA ARG A 3 -34.83 10.42 -32.51
C ARG A 3 -33.70 10.54 -33.53
N LEU A 4 -32.47 10.30 -33.08
CA LEU A 4 -31.30 10.16 -33.94
C LEU A 4 -30.68 8.78 -33.67
N PRO A 5 -30.57 7.87 -34.68
CA PRO A 5 -31.09 7.95 -36.05
C PRO A 5 -32.59 8.25 -36.17
N VAL A 6 -32.96 8.96 -37.24
CA VAL A 6 -34.36 9.25 -37.61
C VAL A 6 -35.01 7.99 -38.18
N GLY A 7 -36.30 7.80 -37.90
CA GLY A 7 -37.06 6.62 -38.31
C GLY A 7 -36.99 5.43 -37.35
N LEU A 8 -36.26 5.55 -36.23
CA LEU A 8 -36.34 4.58 -35.14
C LEU A 8 -37.69 4.66 -34.42
N SER A 9 -38.24 3.49 -34.07
CA SER A 9 -39.48 3.40 -33.30
C SER A 9 -39.31 3.93 -31.86
N PRO A 10 -40.43 4.24 -31.15
CA PRO A 10 -40.38 4.62 -29.74
C PRO A 10 -39.80 3.53 -28.82
N GLU A 11 -39.81 2.28 -29.25
CA GLU A 11 -39.38 1.10 -28.49
C GLU A 11 -37.94 0.68 -28.81
N GLU A 12 -37.41 1.08 -29.97
CA GLU A 12 -36.02 0.82 -30.35
C GLU A 12 -35.04 1.68 -29.54
N SER A 13 -33.98 1.04 -29.06
CA SER A 13 -33.00 1.63 -28.13
C SER A 13 -31.96 2.53 -28.81
N GLY A 14 -31.89 2.53 -30.15
CA GLY A 14 -30.92 3.30 -30.93
C GLY A 14 -29.45 2.90 -30.75
N LEU A 15 -29.15 1.86 -29.95
CA LEU A 15 -27.80 1.49 -29.51
C LEU A 15 -26.80 1.25 -30.62
N GLU A 16 -27.24 0.89 -31.83
CA GLU A 16 -26.32 0.69 -32.96
C GLU A 16 -25.52 1.97 -33.27
N PHE A 17 -26.16 3.14 -33.11
CA PHE A 17 -25.54 4.44 -33.32
C PHE A 17 -24.81 4.95 -32.07
N PHE A 18 -23.52 4.64 -31.99
CA PHE A 18 -22.59 5.25 -31.03
C PHE A 18 -21.32 5.67 -31.79
N PRO A 19 -21.27 6.91 -32.31
CA PRO A 19 -20.10 7.38 -33.05
C PRO A 19 -18.89 7.56 -32.11
N GLU A 20 -17.75 6.97 -32.49
CA GLU A 20 -16.45 7.27 -31.89
C GLU A 20 -15.77 8.46 -32.59
N SER A 21 -16.18 8.82 -33.81
CA SER A 21 -15.65 9.96 -34.59
C SER A 21 -16.73 10.84 -35.24
N ALA A 22 -16.37 12.09 -35.56
CA ALA A 22 -17.24 13.04 -36.26
C ALA A 22 -17.75 12.48 -37.61
N ARG A 23 -16.88 11.78 -38.35
CA ARG A 23 -17.17 11.15 -39.64
C ARG A 23 -18.25 10.06 -39.58
N GLU A 24 -18.32 9.34 -38.47
CA GLU A 24 -19.38 8.35 -38.22
C GLU A 24 -20.71 9.02 -37.87
N ALA A 25 -20.67 10.08 -37.06
CA ALA A 25 -21.84 10.86 -36.70
C ALA A 25 -22.45 11.59 -37.92
N ALA A 26 -21.59 12.18 -38.77
CA ALA A 26 -21.98 13.04 -39.87
C ALA A 26 -22.97 12.39 -40.85
N ARG A 27 -22.82 11.10 -41.12
CA ARG A 27 -23.73 10.32 -41.99
C ARG A 27 -25.16 10.25 -41.48
N VAL A 28 -25.34 10.25 -40.16
CA VAL A 28 -26.66 10.14 -39.52
C VAL A 28 -27.22 11.53 -39.23
N VAL A 29 -26.37 12.46 -38.77
CA VAL A 29 -26.70 13.88 -38.59
C VAL A 29 -27.13 14.52 -39.91
N GLY A 30 -26.39 14.30 -41.00
CA GLY A 30 -26.71 14.84 -42.32
C GLY A 30 -28.06 14.33 -42.86
N LYS A 31 -28.33 13.03 -42.75
CA LYS A 31 -29.65 12.45 -43.07
C LYS A 31 -30.77 13.07 -42.23
N ALA A 32 -30.55 13.26 -40.93
CA ALA A 32 -31.54 13.86 -40.05
C ALA A 32 -31.82 15.34 -40.38
N LEU A 33 -30.79 16.12 -40.72
CA LEU A 33 -30.94 17.51 -41.16
C LEU A 33 -31.72 17.62 -42.48
N VAL A 34 -31.43 16.77 -43.46
CA VAL A 34 -32.20 16.69 -44.72
C VAL A 34 -33.65 16.26 -44.44
N TRP A 35 -33.87 15.28 -43.57
CA TRP A 35 -35.21 14.86 -43.18
C TRP A 35 -35.99 16.00 -42.49
N CYS A 36 -35.36 16.75 -41.59
CA CYS A 36 -35.97 17.92 -40.94
C CYS A 36 -36.29 19.02 -41.95
N PHE A 37 -35.42 19.26 -42.93
CA PHE A 37 -35.68 20.22 -44.01
C PHE A 37 -36.91 19.85 -44.84
N VAL A 38 -37.12 18.56 -45.13
CA VAL A 38 -38.27 18.06 -45.92
C VAL A 38 -39.58 17.99 -45.11
N ASN A 39 -39.51 17.60 -43.83
CA ASN A 39 -40.69 17.22 -43.05
C ASN A 39 -41.12 18.23 -41.97
N VAL A 40 -40.19 19.07 -41.50
CA VAL A 40 -40.39 19.94 -40.33
C VAL A 40 -40.29 21.43 -40.70
N PHE A 41 -39.19 21.83 -41.35
CA PHE A 41 -38.96 23.24 -41.67
C PHE A 41 -39.98 23.72 -42.71
N GLY A 42 -40.81 24.69 -42.33
CA GLY A 42 -41.84 25.28 -43.21
C GLY A 42 -43.29 24.85 -42.91
N ARG A 43 -43.54 23.96 -41.94
CA ARG A 43 -44.91 23.68 -41.45
C ARG A 43 -45.21 24.57 -40.23
N GLU A 44 -46.34 25.28 -40.24
CA GLU A 44 -46.67 26.29 -39.21
C GLU A 44 -47.05 25.72 -37.82
N GLN A 45 -46.94 24.40 -37.60
CA GLN A 45 -47.36 23.75 -36.34
C GLN A 45 -46.17 23.23 -35.51
N GLY A 46 -45.71 24.08 -34.60
CA GLY A 46 -45.44 23.67 -33.21
C GLY A 46 -44.25 22.74 -32.93
N ILE A 47 -43.02 23.19 -33.23
CA ILE A 47 -41.82 22.70 -32.50
C ILE A 47 -41.15 23.89 -31.80
N MET A 48 -41.67 24.19 -30.61
CA MET A 48 -41.20 25.02 -29.49
C MET A 48 -42.47 25.33 -28.67
N GLY A 49 -42.38 25.37 -27.34
CA GLY A 49 -43.58 25.54 -26.49
C GLY A 49 -44.27 26.89 -26.71
N ALA A 50 -45.61 26.92 -26.69
CA ALA A 50 -46.38 28.15 -26.82
C ALA A 50 -46.23 29.04 -25.57
N GLY A 51 -45.23 29.93 -25.58
CA GLY A 51 -44.76 30.61 -24.37
C GLY A 51 -44.01 31.92 -24.63
N ARG A 52 -44.63 32.85 -25.39
CA ARG A 52 -44.10 34.16 -25.84
C ARG A 52 -43.14 34.10 -27.03
N SER A 53 -43.14 35.19 -27.82
CA SER A 53 -42.32 35.42 -29.03
C SER A 53 -42.18 34.23 -29.99
N ALA A 54 -43.16 34.08 -30.91
CA ALA A 54 -42.97 33.24 -32.09
C ALA A 54 -41.81 33.79 -32.96
N PRO A 55 -40.95 32.94 -33.55
CA PRO A 55 -39.90 33.40 -34.46
C PRO A 55 -40.52 34.02 -35.74
N PRO A 56 -39.86 35.02 -36.35
CA PRO A 56 -40.43 35.74 -37.50
C PRO A 56 -40.58 34.84 -38.73
N LYS A 57 -41.53 35.23 -39.61
CA LYS A 57 -41.78 34.56 -40.89
C LYS A 57 -40.49 34.49 -41.74
N GLN A 58 -40.28 33.34 -42.40
CA GLN A 58 -39.11 33.02 -43.23
C GLN A 58 -37.75 32.95 -42.50
N VAL A 59 -37.64 32.12 -41.45
CA VAL A 59 -36.33 31.54 -41.10
C VAL A 59 -35.88 30.64 -42.26
N ARG A 60 -35.05 31.17 -43.17
CA ARG A 60 -34.38 30.40 -44.23
C ARG A 60 -33.22 29.63 -43.59
N PRO A 61 -33.23 28.28 -43.52
CA PRO A 61 -32.27 27.52 -42.71
C PRO A 61 -30.92 27.30 -43.43
N TRP A 62 -30.41 28.33 -44.10
CA TRP A 62 -29.17 28.26 -44.90
C TRP A 62 -27.88 28.38 -44.09
N LYS A 63 -27.96 28.66 -42.78
CA LYS A 63 -26.80 28.77 -41.90
C LYS A 63 -26.90 27.78 -40.74
N LEU A 64 -26.34 26.59 -40.94
CA LEU A 64 -26.16 25.58 -39.91
C LEU A 64 -24.86 25.84 -39.13
N THR A 65 -24.88 25.53 -37.84
CA THR A 65 -23.71 25.66 -36.96
C THR A 65 -23.65 24.56 -35.90
N THR A 66 -22.46 24.26 -35.40
CA THR A 66 -22.24 23.34 -34.27
C THR A 66 -21.03 23.78 -33.44
N SER A 67 -20.96 23.41 -32.16
CA SER A 67 -19.82 23.71 -31.27
C SER A 67 -18.56 22.90 -31.60
N ASP A 68 -18.67 21.88 -32.46
CA ASP A 68 -17.60 20.94 -32.78
C ASP A 68 -17.07 21.11 -34.21
N SER A 69 -15.79 21.47 -34.34
CA SER A 69 -15.11 21.72 -35.62
C SER A 69 -15.16 20.54 -36.59
N ASP A 70 -14.93 19.34 -36.06
CA ASP A 70 -14.74 18.13 -36.84
C ASP A 70 -16.10 17.64 -37.36
N LEU A 71 -17.15 17.77 -36.54
CA LEU A 71 -18.53 17.52 -36.96
C LEU A 71 -19.02 18.55 -37.99
N ALA A 72 -18.65 19.83 -37.84
CA ALA A 72 -18.97 20.85 -38.84
C ALA A 72 -18.41 20.48 -40.22
N GLU A 73 -17.13 20.11 -40.28
CA GLU A 73 -16.48 19.73 -41.54
C GLU A 73 -17.06 18.43 -42.12
N GLU A 74 -17.18 17.37 -41.31
CA GLU A 74 -17.64 16.06 -41.81
C GLU A 74 -19.12 16.07 -42.24
N VAL A 75 -19.99 16.86 -41.60
CA VAL A 75 -21.39 17.02 -42.07
C VAL A 75 -21.45 17.83 -43.37
N GLY A 76 -20.61 18.87 -43.53
CA GLY A 76 -20.48 19.60 -44.79
C GLY A 76 -19.99 18.72 -45.95
N ARG A 77 -19.02 17.83 -45.68
CA ARG A 77 -18.56 16.79 -46.63
C ARG A 77 -19.67 15.77 -46.94
N GLU A 78 -20.45 15.34 -45.95
CA GLU A 78 -21.57 14.40 -46.16
C GLU A 78 -22.69 15.02 -47.01
N PHE A 79 -23.03 16.30 -46.80
CA PHE A 79 -23.99 17.03 -47.63
C PHE A 79 -23.57 17.06 -49.11
N ARG A 80 -22.30 17.36 -49.38
CA ARG A 80 -21.72 17.26 -50.74
C ARG A 80 -21.81 15.83 -51.29
N ARG A 81 -21.56 14.81 -50.45
CA ARG A 81 -21.62 13.39 -50.82
C ARG A 81 -23.02 12.87 -51.14
N ILE A 82 -24.08 13.49 -50.58
CA ILE A 82 -25.48 13.11 -50.82
C ILE A 82 -26.20 14.02 -51.84
N GLY A 83 -25.49 14.99 -52.43
CA GLY A 83 -26.04 15.85 -53.49
C GLY A 83 -26.97 16.96 -52.97
N VAL A 84 -26.69 17.53 -51.80
CA VAL A 84 -27.37 18.76 -51.36
C VAL A 84 -27.02 19.89 -52.34
N VAL A 85 -28.02 20.42 -53.05
CA VAL A 85 -27.79 21.35 -54.18
C VAL A 85 -27.24 22.73 -53.75
N PRO A 86 -27.70 23.37 -52.67
CA PRO A 86 -27.12 24.65 -52.21
C PRO A 86 -25.72 24.46 -51.61
N GLU A 87 -24.69 24.98 -52.30
CA GLU A 87 -23.29 24.80 -51.90
C GLU A 87 -22.96 25.53 -50.58
N GLU A 88 -23.73 26.53 -50.19
CA GLU A 88 -23.60 27.25 -48.92
C GLU A 88 -23.76 26.28 -47.73
N LEU A 89 -24.63 25.28 -47.87
CA LEU A 89 -24.83 24.25 -46.84
C LEU A 89 -23.64 23.28 -46.72
N HIS A 90 -22.75 23.20 -47.72
CA HIS A 90 -21.51 22.42 -47.59
C HIS A 90 -20.51 23.04 -46.60
N THR A 91 -20.73 24.29 -46.17
CA THR A 91 -19.82 25.04 -45.28
C THR A 91 -20.51 25.36 -43.95
N ILE A 92 -20.54 24.38 -43.06
CA ILE A 92 -21.11 24.52 -41.71
C ILE A 92 -20.10 25.25 -40.83
N ALA A 93 -20.53 26.29 -40.11
CA ALA A 93 -19.66 27.11 -39.28
C ALA A 93 -19.64 26.66 -37.81
N VAL A 94 -18.53 26.90 -37.11
CA VAL A 94 -18.47 26.67 -35.65
C VAL A 94 -19.30 27.75 -34.94
N SER A 95 -20.20 27.36 -34.04
CA SER A 95 -21.02 28.30 -33.27
C SER A 95 -20.27 28.88 -32.06
N GLY A 96 -20.40 30.20 -31.90
CA GLY A 96 -19.85 30.93 -30.75
C GLY A 96 -20.60 30.64 -29.44
N ASN A 97 -19.94 30.94 -28.32
CA ASN A 97 -20.38 30.55 -26.96
C ASN A 97 -21.81 30.99 -26.62
N SER A 98 -22.24 32.18 -27.05
CA SER A 98 -23.60 32.68 -26.83
C SER A 98 -24.68 31.86 -27.55
N THR A 99 -24.41 31.42 -28.78
CA THR A 99 -25.29 30.49 -29.51
C THR A 99 -25.32 29.12 -28.82
N ASN A 100 -24.17 28.62 -28.38
CA ASN A 100 -24.08 27.32 -27.70
C ASN A 100 -24.90 27.32 -26.40
N ALA A 101 -24.71 28.31 -25.53
CA ALA A 101 -25.46 28.44 -24.27
C ALA A 101 -26.98 28.57 -24.49
N LEU A 102 -27.43 29.25 -25.55
CA LEU A 102 -28.84 29.36 -25.90
C LEU A 102 -29.43 28.01 -26.38
N MET A 103 -28.64 27.23 -27.14
CA MET A 103 -29.03 25.86 -27.54
C MET A 103 -29.02 24.89 -26.35
N ASP A 104 -28.04 24.97 -25.45
CA ASP A 104 -27.97 24.14 -24.24
C ASP A 104 -29.18 24.41 -23.31
N LEU A 105 -29.57 25.68 -23.15
CA LEU A 105 -30.77 26.06 -22.39
C LEU A 105 -32.05 25.51 -23.04
N ALA A 106 -32.23 25.71 -24.35
CA ALA A 106 -33.39 25.20 -25.08
C ALA A 106 -33.47 23.66 -25.08
N PHE A 107 -32.32 22.99 -25.10
CA PHE A 107 -32.24 21.53 -24.95
C PHE A 107 -32.55 21.08 -23.52
N ALA A 108 -32.10 21.81 -22.49
CA ALA A 108 -32.44 21.52 -21.10
C ALA A 108 -33.96 21.63 -20.83
N ASP A 109 -34.63 22.64 -21.38
CA ASP A 109 -36.09 22.79 -21.30
C ASP A 109 -36.83 21.66 -22.05
N LEU A 110 -36.37 21.30 -23.26
CA LEU A 110 -36.91 20.17 -24.02
C LEU A 110 -36.73 18.84 -23.26
N PHE A 111 -35.57 18.66 -22.63
CA PHE A 111 -35.26 17.47 -21.84
C PHE A 111 -36.07 17.44 -20.53
N ALA A 112 -36.31 18.58 -19.87
CA ALA A 112 -37.22 18.67 -18.74
C ALA A 112 -38.65 18.24 -19.12
N GLN A 113 -39.15 18.66 -20.28
CA GLN A 113 -40.44 18.22 -20.83
C GLN A 113 -40.49 16.72 -21.17
N LEU A 114 -39.35 16.11 -21.54
CA LEU A 114 -39.24 14.66 -21.67
C LEU A 114 -39.27 13.96 -20.30
N LYS A 115 -38.55 14.48 -19.30
CA LYS A 115 -38.51 13.92 -17.94
C LYS A 115 -39.88 13.90 -17.26
N LEU A 116 -40.76 14.86 -17.56
CA LEU A 116 -42.16 14.87 -17.10
C LEU A 116 -43.01 13.69 -17.61
N LYS A 117 -42.54 12.90 -18.59
CA LYS A 117 -43.20 11.68 -19.09
C LYS A 117 -42.65 10.40 -18.45
N SER A 118 -41.75 10.51 -17.48
CA SER A 118 -41.12 9.41 -16.75
C SER A 118 -41.71 9.27 -15.34
N PRO A 119 -41.73 8.07 -14.72
CA PRO A 119 -42.15 7.89 -13.33
C PRO A 119 -41.46 8.87 -12.36
N SER A 120 -42.28 9.51 -11.52
CA SER A 120 -42.01 10.85 -10.96
C SER A 120 -40.73 10.98 -10.12
N LEU A 121 -40.30 9.93 -9.42
CA LEU A 121 -39.12 9.98 -8.54
C LEU A 121 -37.78 9.78 -9.26
N VAL A 122 -37.79 9.24 -10.49
CA VAL A 122 -36.57 9.01 -11.29
C VAL A 122 -36.45 10.07 -12.39
N GLY A 123 -37.57 10.56 -12.93
CA GLY A 123 -37.58 11.66 -13.90
C GLY A 123 -36.96 12.95 -13.36
N THR A 124 -37.05 13.21 -12.06
CA THR A 124 -36.41 14.39 -11.44
C THR A 124 -34.88 14.28 -11.43
N THR A 125 -34.34 13.13 -11.04
CA THR A 125 -32.89 12.93 -10.78
C THR A 125 -32.01 12.83 -12.02
N ILE A 126 -32.56 12.50 -13.19
CA ILE A 126 -31.77 12.39 -14.43
C ILE A 126 -31.29 13.80 -14.88
N ALA A 127 -29.97 14.01 -14.93
CA ALA A 127 -29.36 15.22 -15.46
C ALA A 127 -29.53 15.33 -17.00
N PRO A 128 -29.61 16.56 -17.57
CA PRO A 128 -29.57 16.72 -19.02
C PRO A 128 -28.21 16.26 -19.58
N PRO A 129 -28.17 15.47 -20.67
CA PRO A 129 -26.92 14.98 -21.22
C PRO A 129 -26.14 16.08 -21.94
N THR A 130 -24.82 16.13 -21.71
CA THR A 130 -23.90 17.03 -22.41
C THR A 130 -23.80 16.72 -23.90
N TYR A 131 -23.56 17.74 -24.73
CA TYR A 131 -23.32 17.54 -26.18
C TYR A 131 -22.15 16.59 -26.48
N ILE A 132 -22.17 15.99 -27.68
CA ILE A 132 -21.15 15.05 -28.14
C ILE A 132 -20.08 15.80 -28.94
N GLY A 133 -19.01 16.22 -28.25
CA GLY A 133 -17.79 16.70 -28.91
C GLY A 133 -16.91 15.57 -29.43
N PHE A 134 -16.32 15.76 -30.61
CA PHE A 134 -15.38 14.89 -31.31
C PHE A 134 -13.99 15.53 -31.49
N SER A 135 -13.88 16.85 -31.69
CA SER A 135 -12.59 17.53 -31.88
C SER A 135 -11.67 17.44 -30.65
N THR A 136 -12.28 17.43 -29.46
CA THR A 136 -11.61 17.17 -28.18
C THR A 136 -11.36 15.68 -27.92
N PHE A 137 -11.79 14.78 -28.81
CA PHE A 137 -11.74 13.35 -28.60
C PHE A 137 -10.84 12.63 -29.62
N LYS A 138 -9.68 12.17 -29.16
CA LYS A 138 -8.77 11.34 -29.95
C LYS A 138 -8.97 9.85 -29.62
N PRO A 139 -9.36 8.99 -30.58
CA PRO A 139 -9.37 7.55 -30.37
C PRO A 139 -7.94 7.03 -30.12
N VAL A 140 -7.79 6.05 -29.23
CA VAL A 140 -6.49 5.43 -28.98
C VAL A 140 -6.11 4.58 -30.20
N LEU A 141 -4.81 4.55 -30.50
CA LEU A 141 -4.22 3.62 -31.48
C LEU A 141 -4.63 2.16 -31.19
N PRO A 142 -4.57 1.23 -32.17
CA PRO A 142 -4.79 -0.18 -31.88
C PRO A 142 -3.90 -0.60 -30.71
N ASP A 143 -4.54 -1.21 -29.70
CA ASP A 143 -3.94 -1.62 -28.43
C ASP A 143 -2.53 -2.18 -28.64
N PRO A 144 -1.46 -1.60 -28.04
CA PRO A 144 -0.09 -2.03 -28.28
C PRO A 144 0.10 -3.53 -27.98
N ASP A 145 -0.67 -4.07 -27.05
CA ASP A 145 -0.75 -5.49 -26.74
C ASP A 145 -1.24 -6.33 -27.94
N VAL A 146 -2.19 -5.83 -28.74
CA VAL A 146 -2.72 -6.45 -29.96
C VAL A 146 -1.76 -6.33 -31.14
N VAL A 147 -1.00 -5.24 -31.23
CA VAL A 147 0.11 -5.11 -32.19
C VAL A 147 1.17 -6.19 -31.90
N GLY A 148 1.51 -6.38 -30.62
CA GLY A 148 2.58 -7.27 -30.15
C GLY A 148 3.95 -6.58 -30.22
N SER A 149 4.99 -7.22 -29.69
CA SER A 149 6.36 -6.73 -29.89
C SER A 149 6.70 -6.80 -31.38
N PRO A 150 7.46 -5.84 -31.94
CA PRO A 150 8.09 -6.00 -33.26
C PRO A 150 8.86 -7.32 -33.35
N ASP A 151 9.56 -7.68 -32.27
CA ASP A 151 10.44 -8.84 -32.14
C ASP A 151 9.70 -10.19 -31.99
N ASP A 152 8.39 -10.18 -31.72
CA ASP A 152 7.62 -11.41 -31.56
C ASP A 152 7.63 -12.23 -32.86
N THR A 153 7.78 -13.55 -32.78
CA THR A 153 7.58 -14.41 -33.96
C THR A 153 6.11 -14.37 -34.41
N PRO A 154 5.80 -14.54 -35.72
CA PRO A 154 4.42 -14.60 -36.19
C PRO A 154 3.57 -15.66 -35.47
N ALA A 155 4.18 -16.79 -35.11
CA ALA A 155 3.55 -17.85 -34.32
C ALA A 155 3.21 -17.39 -32.89
N LEU A 156 4.14 -16.71 -32.20
CA LEU A 156 3.91 -16.18 -30.85
C LEU A 156 2.82 -15.10 -30.85
N ARG A 157 2.79 -14.22 -31.85
CA ARG A 157 1.70 -13.23 -32.00
C ARG A 157 0.33 -13.90 -32.17
N GLN A 158 0.21 -14.95 -33.00
CA GLN A 158 -1.07 -15.67 -33.12
C GLN A 158 -1.44 -16.43 -31.84
N PHE A 159 -0.47 -17.04 -31.14
CA PHE A 159 -0.70 -17.71 -29.85
C PHE A 159 -1.24 -16.73 -28.79
N ASN A 160 -0.60 -15.57 -28.64
CA ASN A 160 -1.02 -14.53 -27.68
C ASN A 160 -2.41 -13.96 -28.03
N ARG A 161 -2.74 -13.80 -29.32
CA ARG A 161 -4.08 -13.39 -29.76
C ARG A 161 -5.14 -14.47 -29.52
N ALA A 162 -4.78 -15.76 -29.64
CA ALA A 162 -5.66 -16.88 -29.30
C ALA A 162 -5.92 -16.98 -27.80
N MET A 163 -4.90 -16.78 -26.95
CA MET A 163 -5.05 -16.63 -25.50
C MET A 163 -6.07 -15.53 -25.14
N ARG A 164 -5.88 -14.30 -25.66
CA ARG A 164 -6.79 -13.17 -25.37
C ARG A 164 -8.21 -13.38 -25.91
N TYR A 165 -8.37 -14.03 -27.07
CA TYR A 165 -9.69 -14.41 -27.59
C TYR A 165 -10.43 -15.32 -26.61
N LEU A 166 -9.76 -16.37 -26.13
CA LEU A 166 -10.35 -17.34 -25.22
C LEU A 166 -10.64 -16.70 -23.84
N GLU A 167 -9.73 -15.88 -23.32
CA GLU A 167 -9.92 -15.14 -22.08
C GLU A 167 -11.16 -14.24 -22.12
N LYS A 168 -11.30 -13.39 -23.16
CA LYS A 168 -12.49 -12.53 -23.31
C LYS A 168 -13.77 -13.37 -23.47
N SER A 169 -13.72 -14.45 -24.23
CA SER A 169 -14.85 -15.39 -24.40
C SER A 169 -15.30 -16.04 -23.08
N TRP A 170 -14.35 -16.41 -22.19
CA TRP A 170 -14.66 -16.97 -20.86
C TRP A 170 -15.12 -15.91 -19.86
N ASN A 171 -14.48 -14.74 -19.81
CA ASN A 171 -14.90 -13.66 -18.90
C ASN A 171 -16.30 -13.12 -19.26
N ALA A 172 -16.71 -13.22 -20.53
CA ALA A 172 -18.06 -12.90 -20.97
C ALA A 172 -19.11 -14.00 -20.75
N GLN A 173 -18.73 -15.21 -20.33
CA GLN A 173 -19.63 -16.35 -20.18
C GLN A 173 -20.42 -16.27 -18.86
N PRO A 174 -21.78 -16.20 -18.89
CA PRO A 174 -22.60 -16.46 -17.71
C PRO A 174 -22.45 -17.92 -17.27
N LEU A 175 -22.48 -18.17 -15.96
CA LEU A 175 -22.30 -19.50 -15.37
C LEU A 175 -23.57 -19.92 -14.63
N ARG A 176 -24.00 -21.17 -14.77
CA ARG A 176 -25.11 -21.66 -13.93
C ARG A 176 -24.67 -21.82 -12.48
N VAL A 177 -25.61 -21.68 -11.54
CA VAL A 177 -25.38 -22.00 -10.12
C VAL A 177 -24.78 -23.41 -9.96
N ALA A 178 -25.37 -24.42 -10.59
CA ALA A 178 -24.84 -25.80 -10.58
C ALA A 178 -23.45 -25.95 -11.25
N GLU A 179 -23.07 -25.06 -12.18
CA GLU A 179 -21.70 -25.03 -12.73
C GLU A 179 -20.71 -24.40 -11.75
N VAL A 180 -21.11 -23.37 -11.01
CA VAL A 180 -20.30 -22.78 -9.93
C VAL A 180 -20.13 -23.75 -8.76
N GLU A 181 -21.09 -24.66 -8.52
CA GLU A 181 -20.97 -25.78 -7.57
C GLU A 181 -20.13 -26.98 -8.09
N THR A 182 -19.75 -27.01 -9.37
CA THR A 182 -19.01 -28.16 -9.96
C THR A 182 -17.67 -27.82 -10.60
N LYS A 183 -17.34 -26.54 -10.81
CA LYS A 183 -16.16 -26.12 -11.58
C LYS A 183 -15.23 -25.25 -10.74
N VAL A 184 -14.28 -25.91 -10.08
CA VAL A 184 -13.00 -25.29 -9.67
C VAL A 184 -12.39 -24.61 -10.90
N VAL A 185 -11.79 -23.42 -10.69
CA VAL A 185 -11.25 -22.50 -11.70
C VAL A 185 -10.79 -23.22 -12.97
N ARG A 186 -11.48 -22.98 -14.10
CA ARG A 186 -11.09 -23.48 -15.43
C ARG A 186 -9.68 -22.95 -15.77
N GLN A 187 -8.67 -23.79 -15.57
CA GLN A 187 -7.32 -23.52 -16.06
C GLN A 187 -7.34 -23.60 -17.59
N MET A 188 -6.89 -22.52 -18.24
CA MET A 188 -6.72 -22.47 -19.71
C MET A 188 -5.55 -23.38 -20.09
N ARG A 189 -5.81 -24.43 -20.88
CA ARG A 189 -4.78 -25.42 -21.24
C ARG A 189 -4.22 -25.08 -22.63
N THR A 190 -2.96 -25.42 -22.88
CA THR A 190 -2.33 -25.25 -24.20
C THR A 190 -3.12 -25.95 -25.31
N GLU A 191 -3.78 -27.07 -24.99
CA GLU A 191 -4.71 -27.77 -25.89
C GLU A 191 -5.87 -26.90 -26.38
N ASP A 192 -6.42 -26.04 -25.51
CA ASP A 192 -7.56 -25.17 -25.81
C ASP A 192 -7.13 -24.05 -26.77
N VAL A 193 -5.93 -23.49 -26.56
CA VAL A 193 -5.29 -22.48 -27.43
C VAL A 193 -4.98 -23.05 -28.81
N LEU A 194 -4.33 -24.23 -28.85
CA LEU A 194 -4.06 -24.95 -30.09
C LEU A 194 -5.35 -25.40 -30.80
N GLY A 195 -6.41 -25.70 -30.04
CA GLY A 195 -7.74 -25.95 -30.56
C GLY A 195 -8.36 -24.71 -31.24
N MET A 196 -8.20 -23.53 -30.64
CA MET A 196 -8.65 -22.27 -31.23
C MET A 196 -7.85 -21.91 -32.48
N LEU A 197 -6.52 -22.10 -32.49
CA LEU A 197 -5.70 -21.89 -33.69
C LEU A 197 -6.15 -22.79 -34.85
N ARG A 198 -6.37 -24.10 -34.60
CA ARG A 198 -6.95 -25.02 -35.59
C ARG A 198 -8.36 -24.63 -36.05
N ARG A 199 -9.17 -23.96 -35.21
CA ARG A 199 -10.49 -23.39 -35.61
C ARG A 199 -10.33 -22.17 -36.51
N VAL A 200 -9.31 -21.34 -36.29
CA VAL A 200 -8.98 -20.19 -37.16
C VAL A 200 -8.48 -20.66 -38.53
N GLU A 201 -7.62 -21.68 -38.57
CA GLU A 201 -7.14 -22.32 -39.80
C GLU A 201 -8.30 -22.92 -40.62
N ARG A 202 -9.23 -23.63 -39.97
CA ARG A 202 -10.37 -24.30 -40.64
C ARG A 202 -11.50 -23.36 -41.04
N ARG A 203 -11.75 -22.27 -40.29
CA ARG A 203 -12.74 -21.23 -40.61
C ARG A 203 -11.99 -19.88 -40.73
N PRO A 204 -11.32 -19.60 -41.86
CA PRO A 204 -10.60 -18.34 -42.09
C PRO A 204 -11.55 -17.13 -42.07
N TRP A 205 -10.99 -15.92 -41.98
CA TRP A 205 -11.76 -14.69 -41.75
C TRP A 205 -12.76 -14.33 -42.86
N GLY A 206 -12.53 -14.77 -44.11
CA GLY A 206 -13.43 -14.56 -45.24
C GLY A 206 -14.76 -15.29 -45.04
N LEU A 207 -14.71 -16.62 -44.93
CA LEU A 207 -15.89 -17.47 -44.74
C LEU A 207 -16.70 -17.06 -43.50
N ILE A 208 -16.05 -16.84 -42.35
CA ILE A 208 -16.79 -16.42 -41.14
C ILE A 208 -17.42 -15.03 -41.28
N ARG A 209 -16.84 -14.14 -42.10
CA ARG A 209 -17.48 -12.87 -42.42
C ARG A 209 -18.68 -13.09 -43.33
N GLU A 210 -18.56 -13.92 -44.36
CA GLU A 210 -19.66 -14.25 -45.28
C GLU A 210 -20.84 -14.88 -44.51
N ASP A 211 -20.56 -15.81 -43.60
CA ASP A 211 -21.54 -16.37 -42.65
C ASP A 211 -22.20 -15.25 -41.80
N ALA A 212 -21.41 -14.35 -41.22
CA ALA A 212 -21.88 -13.27 -40.33
C ALA A 212 -22.56 -12.08 -41.04
N ASP A 213 -22.32 -11.90 -42.35
CA ASP A 213 -23.04 -10.97 -43.21
C ASP A 213 -24.30 -11.63 -43.81
N GLY A 214 -24.30 -12.97 -43.97
CA GLY A 214 -25.47 -13.78 -44.32
C GLY A 214 -26.44 -14.06 -43.17
N GLY A 215 -26.06 -13.76 -41.92
CA GLY A 215 -26.96 -13.77 -40.75
C GLY A 215 -26.65 -14.80 -39.67
N ASP A 216 -25.56 -15.59 -39.78
CA ASP A 216 -25.10 -16.47 -38.69
C ASP A 216 -24.68 -15.62 -37.47
N VAL A 217 -25.45 -15.75 -36.39
CA VAL A 217 -25.28 -15.01 -35.13
C VAL A 217 -24.05 -15.48 -34.33
N ASP A 218 -23.67 -16.75 -34.44
CA ASP A 218 -22.47 -17.29 -33.80
C ASP A 218 -21.21 -16.91 -34.61
N ALA A 219 -21.30 -16.86 -35.95
CA ALA A 219 -20.26 -16.24 -36.78
C ALA A 219 -20.10 -14.76 -36.47
N ALA A 220 -21.19 -14.00 -36.30
CA ALA A 220 -21.13 -12.59 -35.93
C ALA A 220 -20.44 -12.40 -34.56
N PHE A 221 -20.77 -13.21 -33.56
CA PHE A 221 -20.09 -13.17 -32.26
C PHE A 221 -18.60 -13.54 -32.37
N GLU A 222 -18.26 -14.66 -33.03
CA GLU A 222 -16.88 -15.10 -33.19
C GLU A 222 -16.04 -14.12 -34.03
N TYR A 223 -16.57 -13.60 -35.14
CA TYR A 223 -15.89 -12.60 -35.96
C TYR A 223 -15.71 -11.27 -35.21
N GLY A 224 -16.70 -10.86 -34.42
CA GLY A 224 -16.60 -9.72 -33.50
C GLY A 224 -15.45 -9.85 -32.51
N LEU A 225 -15.29 -11.02 -31.85
CA LEU A 225 -14.15 -11.28 -30.97
C LEU A 225 -12.81 -11.34 -31.74
N ARG A 226 -12.77 -11.97 -32.92
CA ARG A 226 -11.56 -12.05 -33.75
C ARG A 226 -11.09 -10.65 -34.19
N LEU A 227 -12.00 -9.78 -34.61
CA LEU A 227 -11.74 -8.38 -34.95
C LEU A 227 -11.28 -7.56 -33.74
N LEU A 228 -11.74 -7.88 -32.53
CA LEU A 228 -11.31 -7.22 -31.29
C LEU A 228 -9.89 -7.62 -30.87
N THR A 229 -9.46 -8.86 -31.16
CA THR A 229 -8.15 -9.40 -30.75
C THR A 229 -7.11 -9.49 -31.87
N GLY A 230 -7.49 -9.25 -33.12
CA GLY A 230 -6.64 -9.47 -34.31
C GLY A 230 -6.35 -10.95 -34.60
N LEU A 231 -7.14 -11.88 -34.05
CA LEU A 231 -6.94 -13.32 -34.24
C LEU A 231 -7.40 -13.74 -35.64
N GLY A 232 -6.45 -14.18 -36.48
CA GLY A 232 -6.73 -14.63 -37.85
C GLY A 232 -7.23 -13.55 -38.82
N CYS A 233 -7.27 -12.28 -38.41
CA CYS A 233 -7.71 -11.14 -39.22
C CYS A 233 -7.02 -9.84 -38.76
N VAL A 234 -7.17 -8.76 -39.53
CA VAL A 234 -6.73 -7.42 -39.10
C VAL A 234 -7.65 -6.95 -37.96
N SER A 235 -7.07 -6.44 -36.87
CA SER A 235 -7.85 -5.89 -35.76
C SER A 235 -8.61 -4.63 -36.20
N ASN A 236 -9.89 -4.55 -35.85
CA ASN A 236 -10.75 -3.40 -36.13
C ASN A 236 -11.80 -3.23 -35.03
N ARG A 237 -11.52 -2.32 -34.10
CA ARG A 237 -12.34 -2.03 -32.91
C ARG A 237 -13.79 -1.63 -33.27
N THR A 238 -13.98 -0.74 -34.24
CA THR A 238 -15.32 -0.28 -34.66
C THR A 238 -16.11 -1.41 -35.30
N LEU A 239 -15.48 -2.17 -36.21
CA LEU A 239 -16.15 -3.27 -36.90
C LEU A 239 -16.46 -4.43 -35.94
N ALA A 240 -15.57 -4.72 -34.97
CA ALA A 240 -15.83 -5.68 -33.90
C ALA A 240 -17.13 -5.36 -33.14
N ARG A 241 -17.36 -4.07 -32.80
CA ARG A 241 -18.60 -3.61 -32.19
C ARG A 241 -19.81 -3.85 -33.08
N VAL A 242 -19.73 -3.61 -34.39
CA VAL A 242 -20.87 -3.83 -35.31
C VAL A 242 -21.32 -5.30 -35.27
N TYR A 243 -20.40 -6.26 -35.39
CA TYR A 243 -20.77 -7.68 -35.33
C TYR A 243 -21.18 -8.15 -33.93
N LEU A 244 -20.61 -7.59 -32.86
CA LEU A 244 -21.06 -7.83 -31.49
C LEU A 244 -22.46 -7.27 -31.23
N ILE A 245 -22.80 -6.11 -31.81
CA ILE A 245 -24.15 -5.55 -31.75
C ILE A 245 -25.12 -6.42 -32.55
N LYS A 246 -24.79 -6.84 -33.79
CA LYS A 246 -25.58 -7.86 -34.55
C LYS A 246 -25.90 -9.07 -33.66
N ALA A 247 -24.89 -9.65 -33.01
CA ALA A 247 -25.06 -10.82 -32.14
C ALA A 247 -25.85 -10.52 -30.85
N ALA A 248 -25.78 -9.30 -30.32
CA ALA A 248 -26.52 -8.87 -29.13
C ALA A 248 -28.00 -8.60 -29.42
N THR A 249 -28.32 -7.93 -30.54
CA THR A 249 -29.67 -7.45 -30.85
C THR A 249 -30.51 -8.47 -31.62
N SER A 250 -29.91 -9.21 -32.56
CA SER A 250 -30.61 -10.09 -33.53
C SER A 250 -31.72 -10.94 -32.88
N PRO A 251 -32.95 -10.99 -33.44
CA PRO A 251 -34.01 -11.87 -32.96
C PRO A 251 -33.63 -13.37 -32.97
N ALA A 252 -32.71 -13.77 -33.86
CA ALA A 252 -32.24 -15.16 -33.96
C ALA A 252 -31.19 -15.54 -32.90
N SER A 253 -30.57 -14.58 -32.23
CA SER A 253 -29.58 -14.88 -31.18
C SER A 253 -30.25 -15.47 -29.94
N PRO A 254 -29.85 -16.67 -29.48
CA PRO A 254 -30.38 -17.23 -28.24
C PRO A 254 -29.98 -16.36 -27.04
N PRO A 255 -30.80 -16.28 -25.97
CA PRO A 255 -30.56 -15.39 -24.82
C PRO A 255 -29.15 -15.49 -24.21
N LEU A 256 -28.57 -16.69 -24.14
CA LEU A 256 -27.19 -16.88 -23.64
C LEU A 256 -26.13 -16.24 -24.55
N LEU A 257 -26.33 -16.25 -25.88
CA LEU A 257 -25.43 -15.57 -26.83
C LEU A 257 -25.57 -14.06 -26.70
N LYS A 258 -26.80 -13.55 -26.54
CA LYS A 258 -27.05 -12.12 -26.24
C LYS A 258 -26.34 -11.69 -24.96
N ALA A 259 -26.49 -12.45 -23.87
CA ALA A 259 -25.82 -12.16 -22.60
C ALA A 259 -24.28 -12.11 -22.72
N ARG A 260 -23.68 -13.00 -23.54
CA ARG A 260 -22.25 -12.99 -23.84
C ARG A 260 -21.85 -11.79 -24.69
N ALA A 261 -22.58 -11.48 -25.75
CA ALA A 261 -22.31 -10.32 -26.62
C ALA A 261 -22.40 -9.00 -25.84
N HIS A 262 -23.44 -8.81 -25.04
CA HIS A 262 -23.56 -7.70 -24.10
C HIS A 262 -22.40 -7.65 -23.09
N SER A 263 -21.98 -8.80 -22.53
CA SER A 263 -20.83 -8.85 -21.59
C SER A 263 -19.50 -8.42 -22.22
N ILE A 264 -19.26 -8.75 -23.50
CA ILE A 264 -18.07 -8.26 -24.24
C ILE A 264 -18.17 -6.77 -24.51
N LEU A 265 -19.37 -6.27 -24.83
CA LEU A 265 -19.58 -4.85 -25.12
C LEU A 265 -19.32 -3.97 -23.89
N VAL A 266 -19.62 -4.42 -22.67
CA VAL A 266 -19.19 -3.74 -21.42
C VAL A 266 -17.68 -3.48 -21.42
N ASP A 267 -16.86 -4.49 -21.71
CA ASP A 267 -15.40 -4.35 -21.79
C ASP A 267 -14.96 -3.42 -22.93
N TRP A 268 -15.64 -3.48 -24.08
CA TRP A 268 -15.37 -2.63 -25.25
C TRP A 268 -15.55 -1.14 -24.97
N TYR A 269 -16.61 -0.74 -24.28
CA TYR A 269 -16.88 0.68 -23.95
C TYR A 269 -15.98 1.24 -22.84
N LEU A 270 -15.33 0.37 -22.06
CA LEU A 270 -14.32 0.75 -21.06
C LEU A 270 -12.92 0.85 -21.70
N ASN A 271 -12.47 -0.22 -22.34
CA ASN A 271 -11.08 -0.39 -22.78
C ASN A 271 -10.81 0.21 -24.17
N GLY A 272 -10.98 1.53 -24.30
CA GLY A 272 -10.70 2.23 -25.56
C GLY A 272 -10.06 3.62 -25.42
N ARG A 273 -9.89 4.15 -24.21
CA ARG A 273 -9.61 5.58 -23.96
C ARG A 273 -8.75 5.73 -22.69
N GLN A 274 -7.46 6.03 -22.84
CA GLN A 274 -6.52 6.08 -21.70
C GLN A 274 -6.77 7.25 -20.73
N HIS A 275 -7.34 8.37 -21.20
CA HIS A 275 -7.44 9.62 -20.44
C HIS A 275 -8.79 10.35 -20.52
N ASP A 276 -9.82 9.78 -21.17
CA ASP A 276 -11.13 10.45 -21.36
C ASP A 276 -12.31 9.46 -21.26
N PHE A 277 -12.83 9.30 -20.03
CA PHE A 277 -13.99 8.47 -19.73
C PHE A 277 -15.23 9.34 -19.48
N ARG A 278 -16.01 9.57 -20.54
CA ARG A 278 -17.21 10.43 -20.51
C ARG A 278 -18.45 9.69 -19.96
N PRO A 279 -19.43 10.39 -19.36
CA PRO A 279 -20.66 9.77 -18.84
C PRO A 279 -21.40 8.87 -19.84
N ARG A 280 -21.39 9.21 -21.14
CA ARG A 280 -22.00 8.35 -22.18
C ARG A 280 -21.43 6.93 -22.21
N ASN A 281 -20.15 6.75 -21.88
CA ASN A 281 -19.48 5.45 -21.80
C ASN A 281 -19.93 4.68 -20.55
N PHE A 282 -20.15 5.38 -19.43
CA PHE A 282 -20.71 4.80 -18.21
C PHE A 282 -22.14 4.29 -18.43
N PHE A 283 -23.04 5.12 -18.94
CA PHE A 283 -24.45 4.76 -19.16
C PHE A 283 -24.62 3.62 -20.19
N VAL A 284 -23.84 3.61 -21.28
CA VAL A 284 -23.93 2.52 -22.27
C VAL A 284 -23.32 1.21 -21.72
N SER A 285 -22.23 1.26 -20.94
CA SER A 285 -21.70 0.08 -20.24
C SER A 285 -22.69 -0.46 -19.22
N ALA A 286 -23.35 0.42 -18.47
CA ALA A 286 -24.40 0.05 -17.51
C ALA A 286 -25.60 -0.58 -18.20
N HIS A 287 -26.02 -0.04 -19.36
CA HIS A 287 -27.06 -0.65 -20.18
C HIS A 287 -26.66 -2.06 -20.66
N HIS A 288 -25.45 -2.24 -21.20
CA HIS A 288 -25.01 -3.58 -21.63
C HIS A 288 -24.90 -4.56 -20.46
N ALA A 289 -24.45 -4.11 -19.28
CA ALA A 289 -24.45 -4.91 -18.05
C ALA A 289 -25.88 -5.31 -17.61
N ASN A 290 -26.85 -4.38 -17.69
CA ASN A 290 -28.25 -4.61 -17.36
C ASN A 290 -28.93 -5.63 -18.30
N GLU A 291 -28.79 -5.45 -19.61
CA GLU A 291 -29.32 -6.40 -20.59
C GLU A 291 -28.63 -7.78 -20.48
N ALA A 292 -27.33 -7.84 -20.18
CA ALA A 292 -26.67 -9.12 -19.90
C ALA A 292 -27.31 -9.85 -18.72
N ALA A 293 -27.64 -9.16 -17.63
CA ALA A 293 -28.34 -9.72 -16.48
C ALA A 293 -29.77 -10.17 -16.84
N LYS A 294 -30.53 -9.31 -17.52
CA LYS A 294 -31.89 -9.61 -18.03
C LYS A 294 -31.93 -10.84 -18.92
N TYR A 295 -30.98 -11.00 -19.84
CA TYR A 295 -30.88 -12.21 -20.67
C TYR A 295 -30.45 -13.46 -19.88
N CYS A 296 -29.71 -13.33 -18.78
CA CYS A 296 -29.48 -14.44 -17.84
C CYS A 296 -30.77 -14.83 -17.10
N ASN A 297 -31.57 -13.84 -16.66
CA ASN A 297 -32.88 -14.06 -16.03
C ASN A 297 -33.83 -14.79 -17.00
N LEU A 298 -33.96 -14.33 -18.24
CA LEU A 298 -34.75 -14.99 -19.29
C LEU A 298 -34.24 -16.40 -19.66
N SER A 299 -32.91 -16.61 -19.63
CA SER A 299 -32.32 -17.94 -19.83
C SER A 299 -32.60 -18.91 -18.67
N SER A 300 -33.08 -18.41 -17.53
CA SER A 300 -33.34 -19.19 -16.31
C SER A 300 -34.83 -19.48 -16.09
N SER A 301 -35.74 -18.89 -16.87
CA SER A 301 -37.19 -18.94 -16.62
C SER A 301 -37.91 -20.15 -17.24
N SER A 302 -37.18 -21.21 -17.59
CA SER A 302 -37.77 -22.50 -18.01
C SER A 302 -38.23 -23.38 -16.84
N SER A 303 -37.99 -22.96 -15.59
CA SER A 303 -38.58 -23.53 -14.39
C SER A 303 -39.28 -22.46 -13.54
N SER A 304 -40.35 -22.89 -12.88
CA SER A 304 -41.41 -22.10 -12.25
C SER A 304 -41.01 -20.87 -11.41
N SER A 305 -41.61 -19.74 -11.80
CA SER A 305 -42.00 -18.56 -10.98
C SER A 305 -40.91 -17.76 -10.22
N PRO A 306 -40.85 -16.42 -10.41
CA PRO A 306 -40.02 -15.57 -9.57
C PRO A 306 -40.59 -15.41 -8.14
N LEU A 307 -39.71 -15.16 -7.18
CA LEU A 307 -39.98 -14.72 -5.79
C LEU A 307 -40.65 -15.71 -4.80
N SER A 308 -41.12 -16.90 -5.19
CA SER A 308 -41.63 -17.88 -4.22
C SER A 308 -40.52 -18.59 -3.45
N LEU A 309 -40.25 -18.16 -2.21
CA LEU A 309 -39.34 -18.81 -1.27
C LEU A 309 -40.09 -19.75 -0.34
N SER A 310 -40.20 -21.03 -0.71
CA SER A 310 -40.74 -22.08 0.16
C SER A 310 -39.90 -22.27 1.44
N PRO A 311 -40.52 -22.59 2.59
CA PRO A 311 -39.79 -22.84 3.85
C PRO A 311 -38.79 -24.01 3.75
N PRO A 312 -37.70 -24.01 4.54
CA PRO A 312 -36.61 -24.98 4.43
C PRO A 312 -36.96 -26.34 5.05
N GLY A 313 -37.87 -27.09 4.42
CA GLY A 313 -38.32 -28.41 4.89
C GLY A 313 -38.55 -29.49 3.83
N VAL A 314 -38.66 -29.16 2.55
CA VAL A 314 -39.02 -30.10 1.45
C VAL A 314 -38.01 -30.00 0.32
N GLY A 315 -37.69 -31.13 -0.33
CA GLY A 315 -37.11 -31.23 -1.68
C GLY A 315 -35.82 -30.44 -1.96
N ALA A 316 -34.68 -31.12 -2.00
CA ALA A 316 -33.44 -30.51 -2.49
C ALA A 316 -33.38 -30.49 -4.03
N GLU A 317 -34.27 -29.71 -4.66
CA GLU A 317 -34.15 -29.38 -6.08
C GLU A 317 -32.91 -28.47 -6.31
N ALA A 318 -32.23 -28.68 -7.44
CA ALA A 318 -31.04 -27.93 -7.79
C ALA A 318 -31.43 -26.57 -8.40
N ASP A 319 -30.81 -25.50 -7.90
CA ASP A 319 -30.97 -24.17 -8.48
C ASP A 319 -30.14 -24.10 -9.76
N ASP A 320 -30.80 -24.09 -10.93
CA ASP A 320 -30.16 -24.10 -12.26
C ASP A 320 -30.03 -22.68 -12.86
N ARG A 321 -30.32 -21.63 -12.07
CA ARG A 321 -30.27 -20.23 -12.51
C ARG A 321 -28.90 -19.82 -13.02
N LEU A 322 -28.89 -18.94 -14.02
CA LEU A 322 -27.68 -18.34 -14.58
C LEU A 322 -27.27 -17.08 -13.82
N LEU A 323 -26.01 -17.05 -13.38
CA LEU A 323 -25.36 -15.91 -12.75
C LEU A 323 -24.66 -15.05 -13.81
N ILE A 324 -24.65 -13.73 -13.59
CA ILE A 324 -23.95 -12.74 -14.42
C ILE A 324 -22.47 -13.09 -14.63
N SER A 325 -21.94 -12.75 -15.80
CA SER A 325 -20.59 -13.12 -16.22
C SER A 325 -19.50 -12.40 -15.40
N PRO A 326 -18.27 -12.97 -15.31
CA PRO A 326 -17.14 -12.33 -14.64
C PRO A 326 -16.82 -10.90 -15.13
N ALA A 327 -17.01 -10.60 -16.42
CA ALA A 327 -16.82 -9.27 -16.99
C ALA A 327 -17.84 -8.25 -16.45
N VAL A 328 -19.13 -8.61 -16.42
CA VAL A 328 -20.20 -7.77 -15.86
C VAL A 328 -19.97 -7.53 -14.37
N LEU A 329 -19.64 -8.58 -13.62
CA LEU A 329 -19.27 -8.48 -12.20
C LEU A 329 -18.06 -7.55 -11.97
N GLY A 330 -17.01 -7.68 -12.79
CA GLY A 330 -15.81 -6.85 -12.70
C GLY A 330 -16.10 -5.37 -12.94
N TYR A 331 -16.97 -5.07 -13.91
CA TYR A 331 -17.48 -3.70 -14.13
C TYR A 331 -18.29 -3.19 -12.94
N MET A 332 -19.22 -3.98 -12.40
CA MET A 332 -20.04 -3.57 -11.26
C MET A 332 -19.19 -3.16 -10.05
N ALA A 333 -18.23 -4.02 -9.66
CA ALA A 333 -17.39 -3.80 -8.48
C ALA A 333 -16.31 -2.72 -8.64
N ARG A 334 -15.85 -2.43 -9.88
CA ARG A 334 -14.73 -1.50 -10.12
C ARG A 334 -15.14 -0.13 -10.66
N VAL A 335 -16.25 -0.06 -11.41
CA VAL A 335 -16.68 1.13 -12.15
C VAL A 335 -18.08 1.56 -11.72
N PHE A 336 -19.06 0.66 -11.73
CA PHE A 336 -20.47 1.04 -11.53
C PHE A 336 -20.70 1.69 -10.17
N GLU A 337 -20.32 1.04 -9.06
CA GLU A 337 -20.58 1.59 -7.72
C GLU A 337 -19.86 2.91 -7.44
N ARG A 338 -18.74 3.18 -8.13
CA ARG A 338 -18.02 4.47 -8.05
C ARG A 338 -18.75 5.56 -8.82
N GLN A 339 -19.11 5.28 -10.08
CA GLN A 339 -19.76 6.26 -10.96
C GLN A 339 -21.21 6.54 -10.53
N ALA A 340 -21.89 5.56 -9.95
CA ALA A 340 -23.22 5.71 -9.36
C ALA A 340 -23.24 6.54 -8.05
N VAL A 341 -22.11 7.10 -7.60
CA VAL A 341 -22.10 8.19 -6.60
C VAL A 341 -22.45 9.53 -7.27
N ALA A 342 -21.88 9.80 -8.46
CA ALA A 342 -22.21 10.98 -9.26
C ALA A 342 -23.50 10.82 -10.08
N HIS A 343 -23.88 9.56 -10.38
CA HIS A 343 -25.07 9.19 -11.14
C HIS A 343 -25.98 8.22 -10.35
N PRO A 344 -26.59 8.65 -9.22
CA PRO A 344 -27.44 7.80 -8.40
C PRO A 344 -28.64 7.19 -9.16
N GLU A 345 -29.15 7.89 -10.18
CA GLU A 345 -30.19 7.42 -11.12
C GLU A 345 -29.83 6.08 -11.78
N ALA A 346 -28.54 5.79 -11.98
CA ALA A 346 -28.08 4.54 -12.57
C ALA A 346 -28.50 3.30 -11.77
N ARG A 347 -28.59 3.37 -10.43
CA ARG A 347 -29.04 2.23 -9.61
C ARG A 347 -30.51 1.88 -9.81
N VAL A 348 -31.31 2.81 -10.33
CA VAL A 348 -32.74 2.61 -10.63
C VAL A 348 -32.96 2.28 -12.11
N LEU A 349 -32.25 2.96 -13.01
CA LEU A 349 -32.28 2.68 -14.46
C LEU A 349 -31.74 1.30 -14.83
N TYR A 350 -30.74 0.80 -14.08
CA TYR A 350 -30.06 -0.48 -14.35
C TYR A 350 -30.32 -1.53 -13.25
N LYS A 351 -31.59 -1.61 -12.83
CA LYS A 351 -32.03 -2.47 -11.73
C LYS A 351 -31.72 -3.97 -11.93
N GLU A 352 -31.81 -4.50 -13.16
CA GLU A 352 -31.65 -5.95 -13.40
C GLU A 352 -30.25 -6.44 -13.02
N VAL A 353 -29.19 -5.68 -13.34
CA VAL A 353 -27.82 -6.05 -12.93
C VAL A 353 -27.57 -5.80 -11.44
N VAL A 354 -28.14 -4.73 -10.87
CA VAL A 354 -28.06 -4.44 -9.43
C VAL A 354 -28.73 -5.55 -8.60
N ASP A 355 -29.89 -6.07 -9.03
CA ASP A 355 -30.57 -7.18 -8.36
C ASP A 355 -29.91 -8.54 -8.67
N ALA A 356 -29.35 -8.75 -9.87
CA ALA A 356 -28.59 -9.96 -10.17
C ALA A 356 -27.30 -10.10 -9.32
N VAL A 357 -26.63 -8.98 -8.98
CA VAL A 357 -25.54 -8.98 -7.98
C VAL A 357 -26.06 -9.46 -6.62
N LYS A 358 -27.18 -8.91 -6.12
CA LYS A 358 -27.78 -9.34 -4.83
C LYS A 358 -28.19 -10.82 -4.83
N VAL A 359 -28.72 -11.33 -5.94
CA VAL A 359 -29.09 -12.75 -6.11
C VAL A 359 -27.85 -13.64 -6.04
N ARG A 360 -26.77 -13.26 -6.74
CA ARG A 360 -25.47 -13.94 -6.68
C ARG A 360 -24.93 -13.99 -5.26
N ASP A 361 -24.97 -12.87 -4.54
CA ASP A 361 -24.36 -12.73 -3.21
C ASP A 361 -25.11 -13.60 -2.19
N ARG A 362 -26.44 -13.50 -2.17
CA ARG A 362 -27.32 -14.40 -1.40
C ARG A 362 -27.13 -15.87 -1.74
N HIS A 363 -26.80 -16.22 -2.99
CA HIS A 363 -26.50 -17.60 -3.34
C HIS A 363 -25.21 -18.08 -2.67
N TYR A 364 -24.15 -17.27 -2.62
CA TYR A 364 -22.92 -17.63 -1.89
C TYR A 364 -23.15 -17.75 -0.37
N GLU A 365 -24.00 -16.91 0.22
CA GLU A 365 -24.43 -17.01 1.62
C GLU A 365 -25.24 -18.30 1.89
N MET A 366 -26.25 -18.59 1.06
CA MET A 366 -27.08 -19.80 1.21
C MET A 366 -26.29 -21.09 0.98
N ARG A 367 -25.35 -21.07 0.04
CA ARG A 367 -24.34 -22.12 -0.18
C ARG A 367 -23.53 -22.34 1.10
N ALA A 368 -23.07 -21.27 1.76
CA ALA A 368 -22.34 -21.39 3.03
C ALA A 368 -23.18 -22.10 4.11
N LEU A 369 -24.41 -21.64 4.34
CA LEU A 369 -25.34 -22.22 5.31
C LEU A 369 -25.74 -23.68 5.00
N ARG A 370 -25.80 -24.06 3.71
CA ARG A 370 -26.01 -25.46 3.29
C ARG A 370 -24.81 -26.35 3.64
N MET A 371 -23.59 -25.84 3.53
CA MET A 371 -22.37 -26.59 3.84
C MET A 371 -22.14 -26.69 5.35
N GLU A 372 -22.43 -25.63 6.11
CA GLU A 372 -22.54 -25.60 7.57
C GLU A 372 -23.40 -26.77 8.09
N ARG A 373 -24.65 -26.85 7.61
CA ARG A 373 -25.61 -27.90 8.01
C ARG A 373 -25.18 -29.31 7.61
N LYS A 374 -24.45 -29.49 6.50
CA LYS A 374 -23.89 -30.79 6.09
C LYS A 374 -22.76 -31.24 7.03
N ARG A 375 -21.85 -30.32 7.39
CA ARG A 375 -20.74 -30.55 8.33
C ARG A 375 -21.26 -30.97 9.72
N LEU A 376 -22.28 -30.26 10.24
CA LEU A 376 -22.88 -30.55 11.54
C LEU A 376 -23.57 -31.93 11.62
N ARG A 377 -24.13 -32.44 10.52
CA ARG A 377 -24.83 -33.75 10.50
C ARG A 377 -23.91 -34.96 10.40
N GLN A 378 -22.73 -34.83 9.81
CA GLN A 378 -21.77 -35.92 9.64
C GLN A 378 -20.31 -35.42 9.79
N PRO A 379 -19.89 -34.95 10.98
CA PRO A 379 -18.57 -34.33 11.17
C PRO A 379 -17.41 -35.24 10.72
N ASN A 380 -17.52 -36.56 10.96
CA ASN A 380 -16.52 -37.57 10.58
C ASN A 380 -16.47 -37.87 9.06
N ARG A 381 -17.38 -37.29 8.25
CA ARG A 381 -17.38 -37.39 6.79
C ARG A 381 -16.62 -36.25 6.11
N TYR A 382 -16.48 -35.11 6.78
CA TYR A 382 -15.84 -33.87 6.29
C TYR A 382 -14.53 -33.52 7.00
N ARG A 383 -14.05 -34.39 7.91
CA ARG A 383 -12.80 -34.24 8.66
C ARG A 383 -11.94 -35.50 8.55
N CYS A 384 -10.63 -35.34 8.50
CA CYS A 384 -9.68 -36.45 8.60
C CYS A 384 -9.72 -37.04 10.02
N ALA A 385 -10.00 -38.34 10.13
CA ALA A 385 -10.11 -39.09 11.38
C ALA A 385 -8.76 -39.33 12.08
N ALA A 386 -7.65 -39.29 11.33
CA ALA A 386 -6.32 -39.48 11.91
C ALA A 386 -5.98 -38.38 12.93
N VAL A 387 -5.61 -38.79 14.14
CA VAL A 387 -5.26 -37.91 15.26
C VAL A 387 -4.18 -36.90 14.86
N GLY A 388 -4.30 -35.66 15.32
CA GLY A 388 -3.39 -34.56 14.99
C GLY A 388 -3.49 -33.99 13.56
N CYS A 389 -4.15 -34.69 12.62
CA CYS A 389 -4.13 -34.30 11.20
C CYS A 389 -4.84 -32.96 10.90
N GLY A 390 -5.86 -32.58 11.68
CA GLY A 390 -6.60 -31.31 11.56
C GLY A 390 -7.53 -31.16 10.34
N ILE A 391 -7.07 -31.58 9.16
CA ILE A 391 -7.66 -31.32 7.84
C ILE A 391 -9.16 -31.62 7.77
N GLN A 392 -9.89 -30.65 7.24
CA GLN A 392 -11.29 -30.71 6.83
C GLN A 392 -11.40 -30.50 5.32
N SER A 393 -12.55 -30.86 4.75
CA SER A 393 -12.93 -30.53 3.38
C SER A 393 -14.30 -29.85 3.32
N ASP A 394 -14.60 -29.22 2.19
CA ASP A 394 -15.96 -28.82 1.83
C ASP A 394 -16.79 -30.03 1.40
N THR A 395 -16.25 -30.93 0.58
CA THR A 395 -16.93 -32.14 0.10
C THR A 395 -16.35 -33.41 0.72
N GLY A 396 -17.22 -34.30 1.21
CA GLY A 396 -16.78 -35.61 1.74
C GLY A 396 -16.14 -36.51 0.68
N LYS A 397 -16.38 -36.28 -0.62
CA LYS A 397 -15.74 -37.01 -1.72
C LYS A 397 -14.21 -36.81 -1.75
N MET A 398 -13.70 -35.72 -1.19
CA MET A 398 -12.27 -35.43 -1.08
C MET A 398 -11.56 -36.22 0.04
N LEU A 399 -12.30 -36.96 0.88
CA LEU A 399 -11.74 -37.80 1.94
C LEU A 399 -12.03 -39.29 1.68
N LEU A 400 -10.96 -40.08 1.65
CA LEU A 400 -10.95 -41.53 1.49
C LEU A 400 -11.61 -42.21 2.70
N GLN A 401 -12.60 -43.07 2.51
CA GLN A 401 -13.24 -43.80 3.61
C GLN A 401 -12.55 -45.13 3.91
N CYS A 402 -12.78 -45.68 5.11
CA CYS A 402 -12.31 -47.02 5.47
C CYS A 402 -12.89 -48.11 4.55
N ALA A 403 -12.03 -48.98 4.01
CA ALA A 403 -12.43 -50.09 3.15
C ALA A 403 -13.03 -51.30 3.90
N GLY A 404 -12.98 -51.31 5.24
CA GLY A 404 -13.49 -52.40 6.06
C GLY A 404 -15.01 -52.43 6.26
N LYS A 405 -15.48 -53.36 7.11
CA LYS A 405 -16.91 -53.69 7.28
C LYS A 405 -17.65 -52.84 8.33
N CYS A 406 -17.05 -51.77 8.83
CA CYS A 406 -17.70 -50.81 9.73
C CYS A 406 -18.86 -50.05 9.07
N ASP A 407 -19.86 -49.68 9.87
CA ASP A 407 -21.14 -49.11 9.41
C ASP A 407 -20.93 -47.77 8.64
N PRO A 408 -21.69 -47.48 7.56
CA PRO A 408 -21.39 -46.36 6.66
C PRO A 408 -21.42 -44.95 7.28
N ASP A 409 -22.20 -44.77 8.34
CA ASP A 409 -22.36 -43.55 9.13
C ASP A 409 -21.22 -43.36 10.16
N LYS A 410 -20.74 -44.45 10.75
CA LYS A 410 -19.62 -44.49 11.71
C LYS A 410 -18.25 -44.56 11.02
N LYS A 411 -18.22 -44.80 9.72
CA LYS A 411 -17.02 -45.08 8.92
C LYS A 411 -16.09 -43.85 8.81
N PRO A 412 -14.86 -43.91 9.35
CA PRO A 412 -13.94 -42.78 9.32
C PRO A 412 -13.48 -42.41 7.90
N SER A 413 -13.16 -41.13 7.73
CA SER A 413 -12.68 -40.53 6.48
C SER A 413 -11.26 -39.98 6.65
N TYR A 414 -10.43 -40.04 5.62
CA TYR A 414 -9.00 -39.70 5.67
C TYR A 414 -8.59 -38.84 4.47
N CYS A 415 -7.79 -37.80 4.69
CA CYS A 415 -7.33 -36.94 3.59
C CYS A 415 -6.24 -37.58 2.71
N SER A 416 -5.59 -38.65 3.16
CA SER A 416 -4.66 -39.45 2.34
C SER A 416 -4.55 -40.89 2.84
N LYS A 417 -4.04 -41.80 1.98
CA LYS A 417 -3.77 -43.20 2.38
C LYS A 417 -2.70 -43.30 3.48
N ALA A 418 -1.84 -42.30 3.66
CA ALA A 418 -0.89 -42.25 4.76
C ALA A 418 -1.62 -42.06 6.11
N CYS A 419 -2.58 -41.11 6.18
CA CYS A 419 -3.43 -40.95 7.36
C CYS A 419 -4.26 -42.20 7.65
N GLN A 420 -4.83 -42.84 6.62
CA GLN A 420 -5.58 -44.09 6.78
C GLN A 420 -4.73 -45.24 7.34
N LYS A 421 -3.45 -45.34 6.95
CA LYS A 421 -2.52 -46.31 7.54
C LYS A 421 -2.12 -45.93 8.97
N SER A 422 -1.87 -44.65 9.24
CA SER A 422 -1.46 -44.14 10.55
C SER A 422 -2.54 -44.31 11.63
N ASP A 423 -3.81 -44.21 11.25
CA ASP A 423 -4.96 -44.44 12.15
C ASP A 423 -5.40 -45.92 12.17
N TRP A 424 -4.81 -46.80 11.34
CA TRP A 424 -5.29 -48.17 11.22
C TRP A 424 -5.15 -48.98 12.51
N SER A 425 -4.13 -48.72 13.33
CA SER A 425 -3.99 -49.32 14.66
C SER A 425 -5.15 -48.95 15.60
N ASN A 426 -5.58 -47.69 15.56
CA ASN A 426 -6.71 -47.15 16.33
C ASN A 426 -8.07 -47.62 15.78
N HIS A 427 -8.26 -47.64 14.45
CA HIS A 427 -9.54 -48.01 13.85
C HIS A 427 -9.78 -49.53 13.72
N LYS A 428 -8.72 -50.35 13.58
CA LYS A 428 -8.83 -51.81 13.37
C LYS A 428 -9.75 -52.54 14.38
N PRO A 429 -9.74 -52.25 15.71
CA PRO A 429 -10.66 -52.86 16.67
C PRO A 429 -12.15 -52.56 16.40
N PHE A 430 -12.44 -51.43 15.75
CA PHE A 430 -13.80 -50.93 15.47
C PHE A 430 -14.24 -51.20 14.02
N CYS A 431 -13.46 -51.97 13.26
CA CYS A 431 -13.59 -52.09 11.80
C CYS A 431 -14.61 -53.17 11.35
N ALA A 432 -15.68 -53.37 12.14
CA ALA A 432 -16.72 -54.38 11.94
C ALA A 432 -18.13 -53.78 12.12
N PRO A 433 -19.20 -54.45 11.65
CA PRO A 433 -20.57 -53.95 11.76
C PRO A 433 -21.01 -53.78 13.22
N GLY A 434 -21.89 -52.81 13.48
CA GLY A 434 -22.52 -52.60 14.79
C GLY A 434 -21.64 -51.93 15.87
N LEU A 435 -20.31 -52.03 15.78
CA LEU A 435 -19.38 -51.43 16.73
C LEU A 435 -19.46 -49.89 16.77
N PRO A 436 -19.00 -49.23 17.86
CA PRO A 436 -18.93 -47.77 17.94
C PRO A 436 -17.83 -47.18 17.04
N CYS A 437 -17.85 -45.86 16.82
CA CYS A 437 -16.85 -45.16 16.01
C CYS A 437 -15.50 -45.03 16.75
N SER A 438 -14.38 -45.23 16.05
CA SER A 438 -13.02 -45.08 16.59
C SER A 438 -12.52 -43.63 16.67
N VAL A 439 -13.35 -42.65 16.28
CA VAL A 439 -13.03 -41.23 16.35
C VAL A 439 -13.54 -40.70 17.68
N ILE A 440 -12.66 -40.67 18.68
CA ILE A 440 -12.95 -40.13 20.01
C ILE A 440 -13.15 -38.61 19.88
N ASP A 441 -14.31 -38.12 20.31
CA ASP A 441 -14.60 -36.68 20.33
C ASP A 441 -14.18 -36.10 21.70
N PRO A 442 -13.29 -35.09 21.80
CA PRO A 442 -12.69 -34.64 23.07
C PRO A 442 -13.64 -33.98 24.09
N SER A 443 -14.96 -34.14 23.95
CA SER A 443 -16.00 -33.59 24.83
C SER A 443 -16.81 -34.66 25.57
N SER A 444 -16.46 -35.94 25.47
CA SER A 444 -17.19 -37.06 26.12
C SER A 444 -16.44 -37.69 27.32
N SER A 445 -15.40 -37.04 27.85
CA SER A 445 -14.48 -37.66 28.82
C SER A 445 -14.19 -36.79 30.05
N SER A 446 -15.24 -36.41 30.79
CA SER A 446 -15.17 -36.02 32.21
C SER A 446 -16.40 -36.55 32.94
N PRO A 447 -16.28 -37.52 33.88
CA PRO A 447 -17.42 -38.04 34.61
C PRO A 447 -17.78 -37.15 35.80
N GLY A 448 -19.04 -36.72 35.89
CA GLY A 448 -19.60 -36.13 37.12
C GLY A 448 -20.02 -34.65 37.06
N SER A 449 -21.15 -34.36 36.42
CA SER A 449 -22.12 -33.34 36.88
C SER A 449 -23.41 -33.39 36.06
N SER A 450 -24.54 -33.06 36.66
CA SER A 450 -25.88 -33.31 36.11
C SER A 450 -26.55 -32.07 35.52
N SER A 451 -26.84 -32.15 34.22
CA SER A 451 -28.03 -31.59 33.55
C SER A 451 -28.60 -30.23 34.02
N SER A 452 -28.24 -29.14 33.31
CA SER A 452 -29.25 -28.19 32.80
C SER A 452 -28.74 -27.33 31.63
N SER A 453 -29.49 -27.41 30.53
CA SER A 453 -29.50 -26.59 29.31
C SER A 453 -28.75 -25.23 29.27
N SER A 454 -27.67 -25.16 28.48
CA SER A 454 -27.40 -24.01 27.57
C SER A 454 -26.52 -24.45 26.37
N SER A 455 -27.12 -24.64 25.20
CA SER A 455 -26.43 -25.22 24.03
C SER A 455 -25.80 -24.16 23.12
N LEU A 456 -24.50 -23.90 23.29
CA LEU A 456 -23.70 -23.13 22.34
C LEU A 456 -23.34 -23.98 21.10
N PRO A 457 -23.46 -23.45 19.86
CA PRO A 457 -23.13 -24.19 18.65
C PRO A 457 -21.62 -24.35 18.48
N ARG A 458 -21.17 -25.55 18.10
CA ARG A 458 -19.79 -25.80 17.68
C ARG A 458 -19.55 -25.05 16.36
N ALA A 459 -18.62 -24.09 16.35
CA ALA A 459 -18.30 -23.33 15.15
C ALA A 459 -17.75 -24.25 14.03
N SER A 460 -18.49 -24.39 12.93
CA SER A 460 -17.91 -24.90 11.68
C SER A 460 -17.18 -23.75 10.97
N GLY A 461 -16.22 -24.09 10.12
CA GLY A 461 -15.43 -23.07 9.42
C GLY A 461 -16.21 -22.34 8.34
N PRO A 462 -15.90 -21.04 8.09
CA PRO A 462 -16.52 -20.26 7.04
C PRO A 462 -16.34 -20.96 5.68
N ALA A 463 -17.36 -20.82 4.83
CA ALA A 463 -17.45 -21.59 3.60
C ALA A 463 -16.37 -21.21 2.60
N SER A 464 -15.53 -22.20 2.27
CA SER A 464 -14.54 -22.10 1.20
C SER A 464 -15.18 -22.12 -0.19
N LYS A 465 -14.38 -21.70 -1.18
CA LYS A 465 -14.59 -22.07 -2.59
C LYS A 465 -14.57 -23.59 -2.71
N GLU A 466 -15.30 -24.15 -3.68
CA GLU A 466 -15.37 -25.61 -3.92
C GLU A 466 -13.98 -26.23 -4.17
N GLY A 467 -13.82 -27.50 -3.80
CA GLY A 467 -12.58 -28.25 -4.03
C GLY A 467 -11.45 -27.85 -3.08
N CYS A 468 -11.79 -27.28 -1.91
CA CYS A 468 -10.84 -26.70 -0.98
C CYS A 468 -10.63 -27.59 0.26
N TYR A 469 -9.36 -27.87 0.57
CA TYR A 469 -8.98 -28.39 1.88
C TYR A 469 -8.80 -27.21 2.84
N GLN A 470 -9.31 -27.38 4.06
CA GLN A 470 -9.22 -26.38 5.12
C GLN A 470 -8.53 -26.99 6.36
N ILE A 471 -7.74 -26.19 7.09
CA ILE A 471 -7.18 -26.57 8.39
C ILE A 471 -7.70 -25.56 9.44
N PRO A 472 -8.42 -26.02 10.48
CA PRO A 472 -8.80 -25.18 11.62
C PRO A 472 -7.57 -24.90 12.49
N VAL A 473 -7.08 -23.67 12.47
CA VAL A 473 -6.12 -23.14 13.43
C VAL A 473 -6.91 -22.62 14.62
N ARG A 474 -6.80 -23.30 15.76
CA ARG A 474 -7.34 -22.79 17.03
C ARG A 474 -6.35 -21.83 17.67
N HIS A 475 -6.86 -20.66 18.02
CA HIS A 475 -6.14 -19.65 18.78
C HIS A 475 -6.43 -19.85 20.29
N ARG A 476 -5.63 -19.22 21.16
CA ARG A 476 -5.67 -19.46 22.63
C ARG A 476 -6.86 -18.80 23.33
N ASP A 477 -7.50 -17.84 22.67
CA ASP A 477 -8.82 -17.26 22.97
C ASP A 477 -9.99 -18.23 22.70
N GLY A 478 -9.74 -19.38 22.05
CA GLY A 478 -10.76 -20.32 21.61
C GLY A 478 -11.35 -20.04 20.22
N SER A 479 -10.97 -18.93 19.57
CA SER A 479 -11.36 -18.66 18.19
C SER A 479 -10.70 -19.66 17.23
N THR A 480 -11.29 -19.85 16.05
CA THR A 480 -10.78 -20.81 15.06
C THR A 480 -10.75 -20.18 13.68
N HIS A 481 -9.55 -19.83 13.21
CA HIS A 481 -9.30 -19.37 11.84
C HIS A 481 -9.07 -20.57 10.92
N PHE A 482 -9.42 -20.43 9.63
CA PHE A 482 -9.41 -21.56 8.68
C PHE A 482 -8.48 -21.28 7.49
N ILE A 483 -7.24 -21.80 7.56
CA ILE A 483 -6.31 -21.80 6.43
C ILE A 483 -6.90 -22.69 5.34
N SER A 484 -7.06 -22.15 4.13
CA SER A 484 -7.90 -22.74 3.08
C SER A 484 -7.19 -22.69 1.73
N SER A 485 -7.00 -23.82 1.04
CA SER A 485 -6.40 -23.88 -0.30
C SER A 485 -7.16 -24.82 -1.25
N SER A 486 -7.33 -24.40 -2.51
CA SER A 486 -8.00 -25.15 -3.58
C SER A 486 -7.03 -25.62 -4.69
N SER A 487 -5.73 -25.37 -4.53
CA SER A 487 -4.68 -25.76 -5.49
C SER A 487 -3.62 -26.69 -4.89
N MET A 488 -3.55 -26.78 -3.57
CA MET A 488 -2.59 -27.64 -2.85
C MET A 488 -3.22 -28.99 -2.49
N LYS A 489 -2.40 -30.04 -2.54
CA LYS A 489 -2.78 -31.38 -2.05
C LYS A 489 -2.85 -31.40 -0.51
N PRO A 490 -3.58 -32.35 0.11
CA PRO A 490 -3.65 -32.49 1.56
C PRO A 490 -2.31 -32.68 2.26
N GLU A 491 -1.33 -33.27 1.58
CA GLU A 491 0.05 -33.38 2.08
C GLU A 491 0.70 -31.98 2.11
N LEU A 492 0.75 -31.28 0.97
CA LEU A 492 1.37 -29.94 0.85
C LEU A 492 0.71 -28.87 1.72
N LEU A 493 -0.62 -28.88 1.87
CA LEU A 493 -1.31 -27.94 2.76
C LEU A 493 -0.97 -28.22 4.23
N ARG A 494 -0.76 -29.50 4.58
CA ARG A 494 -0.23 -29.87 5.90
C ARG A 494 1.23 -29.48 6.02
N GLU A 495 2.06 -29.67 5.00
CA GLU A 495 3.47 -29.28 5.01
C GLU A 495 3.66 -27.76 5.17
N GLN A 496 2.74 -26.92 4.68
CA GLN A 496 2.71 -25.49 5.04
C GLN A 496 2.26 -25.24 6.48
N TYR A 497 1.30 -26.00 7.00
CA TYR A 497 0.96 -26.01 8.43
C TYR A 497 2.09 -26.61 9.31
N SER A 498 2.99 -27.41 8.75
CA SER A 498 4.17 -28.01 9.39
C SER A 498 5.44 -27.16 9.28
N SER A 499 5.49 -26.23 8.32
CA SER A 499 6.59 -25.26 8.13
C SER A 499 6.23 -23.84 8.63
N SER A 500 4.97 -23.59 8.98
CA SER A 500 4.68 -22.92 10.26
C SER A 500 5.46 -23.66 11.36
N PRO A 501 6.12 -22.99 12.32
CA PRO A 501 7.22 -23.55 13.14
C PRO A 501 6.85 -24.62 14.18
N PHE A 502 5.77 -25.37 13.98
CA PHE A 502 5.18 -26.31 14.94
C PHE A 502 5.03 -27.76 14.44
N SER A 503 5.54 -28.15 13.26
CA SER A 503 5.51 -29.58 12.86
C SER A 503 6.63 -30.06 11.89
N SER A 504 7.72 -29.32 11.69
CA SER A 504 8.80 -29.69 10.76
C SER A 504 9.81 -30.74 11.28
N PHE A 505 9.81 -31.03 12.58
CA PHE A 505 10.85 -31.79 13.30
C PHE A 505 10.86 -33.33 13.08
N ALA A 506 10.13 -33.87 12.10
CA ALA A 506 9.79 -35.31 12.08
C ALA A 506 10.49 -36.19 11.01
N MET A 507 11.29 -35.63 10.07
CA MET A 507 11.92 -36.43 8.97
C MET A 507 13.33 -35.94 8.53
N SER A 508 14.09 -35.35 9.45
CA SER A 508 15.53 -35.07 9.27
C SER A 508 16.43 -36.15 9.86
N ILE A 509 17.67 -36.24 9.39
CA ILE A 509 18.78 -37.00 9.97
C ILE A 509 19.81 -36.00 10.50
N SER A 510 20.37 -36.26 11.68
CA SER A 510 21.58 -35.58 12.17
C SER A 510 22.81 -36.36 11.72
N LEU A 511 23.90 -35.67 11.38
CA LEU A 511 25.14 -36.28 10.87
C LEU A 511 26.37 -35.55 11.38
N ASN A 512 27.01 -36.08 12.42
CA ASN A 512 28.30 -35.58 12.89
C ASN A 512 29.38 -35.69 11.80
N CYS A 513 29.99 -34.55 11.48
CA CYS A 513 30.97 -34.37 10.44
C CYS A 513 32.30 -33.86 11.03
N LEU A 514 33.42 -34.38 10.54
CA LEU A 514 34.78 -33.92 10.89
C LEU A 514 35.59 -33.62 9.62
N VAL A 515 36.42 -32.58 9.63
CA VAL A 515 37.38 -32.31 8.54
C VAL A 515 38.66 -33.08 8.82
N LEU A 516 39.22 -33.74 7.79
CA LEU A 516 40.40 -34.60 7.94
C LEU A 516 41.63 -33.76 8.37
N GLY A 517 42.07 -33.97 9.61
CA GLY A 517 43.18 -33.27 10.25
C GLY A 517 42.77 -32.24 11.31
N ASP A 518 41.47 -32.11 11.60
CA ASP A 518 40.96 -31.30 12.72
C ASP A 518 40.93 -32.09 14.04
N SER A 519 40.99 -31.37 15.17
CA SER A 519 40.73 -31.93 16.51
C SER A 519 39.29 -32.48 16.60
N PRO A 520 39.04 -33.58 17.31
CA PRO A 520 37.68 -34.06 17.61
C PRO A 520 36.78 -33.00 18.27
N GLU A 521 37.36 -32.02 18.97
CA GLU A 521 36.65 -30.86 19.54
C GLU A 521 36.00 -29.95 18.48
N LEU A 522 36.38 -30.09 17.20
CA LEU A 522 35.82 -29.36 16.05
C LEU A 522 34.80 -30.18 15.25
N LEU A 523 34.27 -31.26 15.83
CA LEU A 523 33.14 -32.02 15.31
C LEU A 523 31.89 -31.12 15.19
N PHE A 524 31.15 -31.25 14.08
CA PHE A 524 29.92 -30.48 13.86
C PHE A 524 28.80 -31.35 13.28
N ASP A 525 27.60 -31.30 13.86
CA ASP A 525 26.43 -31.98 13.30
C ASP A 525 25.98 -31.33 11.98
N VAL A 526 25.33 -32.10 11.10
CA VAL A 526 24.56 -31.55 9.97
C VAL A 526 23.18 -32.19 9.92
N THR A 527 22.19 -31.49 10.48
CA THR A 527 20.77 -31.85 10.34
C THR A 527 20.24 -31.56 8.93
N ILE A 528 19.77 -32.58 8.22
CA ILE A 528 19.29 -32.50 6.82
C ILE A 528 18.13 -33.49 6.56
N PRO A 529 17.16 -33.25 5.65
CA PRO A 529 16.11 -34.23 5.37
C PRO A 529 16.66 -35.54 4.76
N LYS A 530 16.23 -36.71 5.23
CA LYS A 530 16.68 -38.03 4.69
C LYS A 530 16.41 -38.20 3.20
N SER A 531 15.46 -37.44 2.65
CA SER A 531 15.14 -37.39 1.22
C SER A 531 16.24 -36.77 0.35
N GLU A 532 17.12 -35.94 0.91
CA GLU A 532 18.07 -35.15 0.12
C GLU A 532 19.21 -35.97 -0.49
N LYS A 533 19.97 -35.32 -1.38
CA LYS A 533 21.06 -35.91 -2.15
C LYS A 533 22.43 -35.61 -1.53
N VAL A 534 23.43 -36.45 -1.82
CA VAL A 534 24.84 -36.23 -1.42
C VAL A 534 25.35 -34.85 -1.85
N ALA A 535 24.97 -34.35 -3.03
CA ALA A 535 25.33 -32.98 -3.45
C ALA A 535 24.82 -31.90 -2.48
N VAL A 536 23.61 -32.05 -1.96
CA VAL A 536 23.00 -31.11 -1.02
C VAL A 536 23.66 -31.24 0.37
N LEU A 537 24.04 -32.46 0.77
CA LEU A 537 24.85 -32.66 1.98
C LEU A 537 26.20 -31.92 1.89
N LYS A 538 26.89 -31.95 0.74
CA LYS A 538 28.13 -31.17 0.55
C LYS A 538 27.91 -29.66 0.73
N GLU A 539 26.81 -29.12 0.19
CA GLU A 539 26.46 -27.70 0.35
C GLU A 539 26.11 -27.34 1.81
N TYR A 540 25.42 -28.22 2.53
CA TYR A 540 25.11 -28.02 3.96
C TYR A 540 26.36 -28.11 4.83
N ILE A 541 27.23 -29.08 4.60
CA ILE A 541 28.54 -29.22 5.27
C ILE A 541 29.39 -27.97 5.04
N LYS A 542 29.47 -27.48 3.80
CA LYS A 542 30.16 -26.23 3.49
C LYS A 542 29.62 -25.06 4.32
N ARG A 543 28.30 -24.82 4.25
CA ARG A 543 27.64 -23.70 4.94
C ARG A 543 27.77 -23.74 6.46
N LYS A 544 27.81 -24.94 7.06
CA LYS A 544 27.93 -25.09 8.52
C LYS A 544 29.39 -25.05 9.01
N ASN A 545 30.37 -25.20 8.11
CA ASN A 545 31.78 -24.98 8.37
C ASN A 545 32.34 -23.78 7.56
N THR A 546 31.52 -22.74 7.42
CA THR A 546 31.89 -21.39 7.00
C THR A 546 32.56 -20.67 8.20
N PRO A 547 33.73 -20.01 8.06
CA PRO A 547 34.40 -19.67 6.80
C PRO A 547 35.41 -20.71 6.28
N ARG A 548 35.70 -21.77 7.05
CA ARG A 548 36.81 -22.71 6.77
C ARG A 548 36.73 -23.38 5.40
N LEU A 549 35.52 -23.62 4.88
CA LEU A 549 35.28 -24.23 3.57
C LEU A 549 34.82 -23.23 2.49
N ASP A 550 34.80 -21.92 2.75
CA ASP A 550 34.24 -20.90 1.84
C ASP A 550 34.93 -20.86 0.48
N ASN A 551 36.25 -21.01 0.46
CA ASN A 551 37.06 -20.97 -0.76
C ASN A 551 37.01 -22.29 -1.58
N VAL A 552 36.35 -23.33 -1.07
CA VAL A 552 36.23 -24.64 -1.74
C VAL A 552 34.84 -24.78 -2.33
N HIS A 553 34.71 -25.04 -3.63
CA HIS A 553 33.40 -25.37 -4.21
C HIS A 553 32.90 -26.70 -3.64
N ALA A 554 31.68 -26.71 -3.07
CA ALA A 554 31.16 -27.87 -2.36
C ALA A 554 31.18 -29.19 -3.18
N PRO A 555 30.91 -29.21 -4.50
CA PRO A 555 31.11 -30.41 -5.32
C PRO A 555 32.50 -31.05 -5.21
N HIS A 556 33.56 -30.25 -5.01
CA HIS A 556 34.95 -30.70 -4.91
C HIS A 556 35.30 -31.31 -3.54
N LEU A 557 34.54 -31.04 -2.47
CA LEU A 557 34.79 -31.64 -1.15
C LEU A 557 34.70 -33.16 -1.25
N GLU A 558 35.75 -33.88 -0.90
CA GLU A 558 35.72 -35.33 -0.84
C GLU A 558 35.11 -35.77 0.50
N MET A 559 34.26 -36.79 0.49
CA MET A 559 33.57 -37.26 1.70
C MET A 559 33.52 -38.78 1.76
N TRP A 560 33.66 -39.34 2.95
CA TRP A 560 33.54 -40.77 3.23
C TRP A 560 32.46 -40.98 4.31
N GLN A 561 31.65 -42.02 4.14
CA GLN A 561 30.77 -42.51 5.20
C GLN A 561 31.61 -43.33 6.19
N VAL A 562 31.59 -42.93 7.45
CA VAL A 562 32.32 -43.58 8.54
C VAL A 562 31.38 -43.82 9.73
N SER A 563 31.89 -44.54 10.74
CA SER A 563 31.20 -44.82 12.00
C SER A 563 32.29 -45.05 13.04
N LEU A 564 32.94 -43.96 13.45
CA LEU A 564 34.07 -43.97 14.39
C LEU A 564 33.60 -43.34 15.71
N PRO A 565 33.79 -43.97 16.89
CA PRO A 565 33.41 -43.35 18.15
C PRO A 565 34.21 -42.05 18.34
N VAL A 566 33.56 -41.03 18.93
CA VAL A 566 34.24 -39.76 19.25
C VAL A 566 35.25 -39.98 20.39
N ASP A 567 34.87 -40.77 21.40
CA ASP A 567 35.77 -41.19 22.47
C ASP A 567 36.90 -42.09 21.94
N GLY A 568 38.13 -41.64 22.14
CA GLY A 568 39.35 -42.37 21.73
C GLY A 568 39.83 -42.09 20.29
N LEU A 569 39.25 -41.11 19.58
CA LEU A 569 39.65 -40.77 18.22
C LEU A 569 41.03 -40.08 18.16
N ASP A 570 42.08 -40.85 17.82
CA ASP A 570 43.44 -40.32 17.60
C ASP A 570 43.45 -39.36 16.39
N ALA A 571 43.51 -38.06 16.70
CA ALA A 571 43.37 -36.95 15.74
C ALA A 571 44.47 -36.88 14.67
N ARG A 572 45.53 -37.70 14.76
CA ARG A 572 46.66 -37.66 13.83
C ARG A 572 46.21 -38.02 12.40
N PRO A 573 46.43 -37.16 11.39
CA PRO A 573 45.89 -37.35 10.03
C PRO A 573 46.24 -38.70 9.40
N GLU A 574 47.43 -39.23 9.72
CA GLU A 574 47.95 -40.51 9.20
C GLU A 574 47.15 -41.73 9.70
N HIS A 575 46.67 -41.70 10.95
CA HIS A 575 45.84 -42.78 11.51
C HIS A 575 44.42 -42.76 10.94
N ILE A 576 43.84 -41.57 10.79
CA ILE A 576 42.50 -41.44 10.21
C ILE A 576 42.54 -41.74 8.69
N SER A 577 43.53 -41.22 7.97
CA SER A 577 43.63 -41.39 6.51
C SER A 577 43.95 -42.83 6.07
N THR A 578 44.47 -43.69 6.96
CA THR A 578 44.63 -45.14 6.67
C THR A 578 43.33 -45.93 6.84
N MET A 579 42.30 -45.37 7.50
CA MET A 579 40.96 -45.97 7.61
C MET A 579 39.97 -45.53 6.50
N LEU A 580 40.33 -44.53 5.67
CA LEU A 580 39.45 -43.97 4.63
C LEU A 580 39.45 -44.80 3.34
N THR A 581 38.85 -46.00 3.39
CA THR A 581 38.75 -46.90 2.24
C THR A 581 37.84 -46.35 1.12
N ASP A 582 38.22 -46.62 -0.12
CA ASP A 582 37.72 -45.90 -1.30
C ASP A 582 36.30 -46.35 -1.75
N ASP A 583 35.83 -47.48 -1.23
CA ASP A 583 34.46 -48.02 -1.34
C ASP A 583 33.44 -47.22 -0.52
N ARG A 584 33.87 -46.64 0.62
CA ARG A 584 33.03 -45.81 1.51
C ARG A 584 32.93 -44.35 1.06
N LYS A 585 33.64 -43.97 -0.02
CA LYS A 585 33.69 -42.62 -0.56
C LYS A 585 32.38 -42.25 -1.25
N LEU A 586 31.76 -41.14 -0.87
CA LEU A 586 30.44 -40.68 -1.34
C LEU A 586 30.51 -40.01 -2.73
N ARG A 587 30.94 -40.81 -3.72
CA ARG A 587 31.25 -40.40 -5.10
C ARG A 587 30.05 -39.96 -5.94
N LEU A 588 28.82 -40.38 -5.61
CA LEU A 588 27.64 -40.18 -6.46
C LEU A 588 26.77 -39.00 -5.96
N PRO A 589 26.91 -37.78 -6.52
CA PRO A 589 26.22 -36.58 -6.04
C PRO A 589 24.69 -36.67 -6.09
N ASN A 590 24.13 -37.51 -6.98
CA ASN A 590 22.70 -37.72 -7.15
C ASN A 590 22.08 -38.81 -6.25
N LYS A 591 22.89 -39.57 -5.49
CA LYS A 591 22.41 -40.61 -4.56
C LYS A 591 21.72 -39.95 -3.36
N ARG A 592 20.56 -40.49 -2.91
CA ARG A 592 19.82 -39.96 -1.75
C ARG A 592 20.41 -40.47 -0.43
N LEU A 593 20.38 -39.64 0.62
CA LEU A 593 20.91 -39.98 1.94
C LEU A 593 20.17 -41.19 2.56
N SER A 594 18.86 -41.31 2.36
CA SER A 594 18.06 -42.51 2.71
C SER A 594 18.45 -43.82 2.00
N THR A 595 19.41 -43.78 1.07
CA THR A 595 19.97 -44.98 0.42
C THR A 595 21.43 -45.26 0.82
N ILE A 596 21.94 -44.48 1.77
CA ILE A 596 23.31 -44.46 2.30
C ILE A 596 23.24 -44.75 3.81
N PHE A 597 22.42 -43.98 4.52
CA PHE A 597 21.97 -44.24 5.89
C PHE A 597 20.58 -44.89 5.80
N LYS A 598 20.57 -46.23 5.80
CA LYS A 598 19.35 -47.04 5.64
C LYS A 598 18.70 -47.39 6.98
N ASP A 599 19.53 -47.52 8.01
CA ASP A 599 19.20 -48.11 9.28
C ASP A 599 19.28 -47.03 10.37
N GLY A 600 18.20 -46.86 11.13
CA GLY A 600 18.11 -45.92 12.26
C GLY A 600 18.10 -44.42 11.91
N ASP A 601 18.24 -43.63 12.98
CA ASP A 601 19.04 -42.40 12.93
C ASP A 601 20.45 -42.74 13.45
N PRO A 602 21.49 -41.99 13.04
CA PRO A 602 22.86 -42.25 13.46
C PRO A 602 23.05 -41.97 14.95
N ASP A 603 24.09 -42.56 15.53
CA ASP A 603 24.36 -42.51 16.97
C ASP A 603 25.22 -41.28 17.29
N ASP A 604 24.69 -40.33 18.07
CA ASP A 604 25.31 -39.01 18.28
C ASP A 604 26.71 -39.08 18.94
N ASP A 605 27.09 -40.21 19.55
CA ASP A 605 28.44 -40.48 20.09
C ASP A 605 29.49 -40.86 19.02
N PHE A 606 29.11 -40.88 17.73
CA PHE A 606 29.98 -41.29 16.60
C PHE A 606 30.17 -40.19 15.54
N VAL A 607 31.30 -40.24 14.85
CA VAL A 607 31.59 -39.50 13.61
C VAL A 607 31.02 -40.27 12.42
N HIS A 608 30.22 -39.60 11.59
CA HIS A 608 29.47 -40.20 10.47
C HIS A 608 30.02 -39.85 9.09
N ILE A 609 30.59 -38.66 8.96
CA ILE A 609 31.20 -38.17 7.71
C ILE A 609 32.58 -37.60 8.01
N ILE A 610 33.59 -38.04 7.26
CA ILE A 610 34.88 -37.35 7.20
C ILE A 610 35.00 -36.62 5.86
N VAL A 611 35.45 -35.36 5.92
CA VAL A 611 35.55 -34.44 4.78
C VAL A 611 37.01 -34.10 4.49
N LYS A 612 37.47 -34.25 3.24
CA LYS A 612 38.79 -33.82 2.78
C LYS A 612 38.68 -32.72 1.72
N VAL A 613 39.51 -31.69 1.86
CA VAL A 613 39.65 -30.60 0.88
C VAL A 613 40.70 -30.99 -0.18
N PRO A 614 40.43 -30.83 -1.49
CA PRO A 614 41.45 -31.04 -2.53
C PRO A 614 42.38 -29.82 -2.69
N GLU A 615 43.67 -30.09 -2.85
CA GLU A 615 44.73 -29.07 -2.95
C GLU A 615 44.77 -28.33 -4.31
N ALA A 616 44.05 -28.82 -5.32
CA ALA A 616 44.22 -28.41 -6.73
C ALA A 616 43.20 -27.36 -7.26
N ALA A 617 42.36 -26.77 -6.40
CA ALA A 617 41.20 -25.97 -6.82
C ALA A 617 41.51 -24.51 -7.25
N VAL A 618 42.64 -24.26 -7.92
CA VAL A 618 43.14 -22.90 -8.26
C VAL A 618 43.36 -22.72 -9.79
N ALA A 619 42.32 -22.90 -10.61
CA ALA A 619 42.33 -22.54 -12.05
C ALA A 619 40.92 -22.48 -12.70
N SER A 620 40.74 -21.53 -13.63
CA SER A 620 39.81 -21.47 -14.82
C SER A 620 38.34 -21.96 -14.70
N VAL A 621 37.26 -21.19 -14.98
CA VAL A 621 36.88 -20.41 -16.20
C VAL A 621 36.59 -21.32 -17.42
N SER A 622 35.46 -21.24 -18.17
CA SER A 622 34.25 -20.38 -18.18
C SER A 622 32.96 -21.25 -18.17
N GLY A 623 31.73 -20.94 -18.65
CA GLY A 623 31.09 -19.83 -19.40
C GLY A 623 29.96 -20.35 -20.33
N PRO A 624 29.09 -19.52 -20.96
CA PRO A 624 28.83 -18.10 -20.74
C PRO A 624 27.34 -17.79 -20.43
N SER A 625 27.07 -17.30 -19.22
CA SER A 625 26.17 -16.13 -19.15
C SER A 625 27.07 -14.90 -19.33
N GLN A 626 26.60 -13.84 -20.00
CA GLN A 626 27.37 -12.59 -20.00
C GLN A 626 27.33 -12.03 -18.56
N LEU A 627 28.44 -12.19 -17.85
CA LEU A 627 28.67 -11.62 -16.53
C LEU A 627 29.06 -10.15 -16.71
N LEU A 628 28.36 -9.25 -16.02
CA LEU A 628 28.87 -7.91 -15.78
C LEU A 628 29.92 -7.99 -14.68
N ARG A 629 31.06 -7.33 -14.89
CA ARG A 629 32.09 -7.10 -13.88
C ARG A 629 31.87 -5.69 -13.31
N LEU A 630 31.34 -5.61 -12.10
CA LEU A 630 30.87 -4.36 -11.50
C LEU A 630 31.72 -4.01 -10.28
N ASN A 631 32.60 -3.03 -10.43
CA ASN A 631 33.41 -2.49 -9.36
C ASN A 631 32.51 -1.77 -8.35
N CYS A 632 32.45 -2.31 -7.13
CA CYS A 632 31.61 -1.82 -6.03
C CYS A 632 32.47 -1.10 -5.00
N PHE A 633 31.98 0.06 -4.53
CA PHE A 633 32.55 0.79 -3.40
C PHE A 633 31.47 1.00 -2.33
N ILE A 634 31.82 0.76 -1.06
CA ILE A 634 30.90 0.95 0.08
C ILE A 634 31.18 2.29 0.78
N SER A 635 30.10 2.92 1.24
CA SER A 635 30.12 4.23 1.89
C SER A 635 31.00 4.25 3.16
N GLY A 636 32.03 5.10 3.16
CA GLY A 636 32.90 5.32 4.33
C GLY A 636 34.13 4.41 4.41
N ASP A 637 34.45 3.70 3.33
CA ASP A 637 35.64 2.88 3.21
C ASP A 637 36.81 3.60 2.55
N ARG A 638 37.99 2.98 2.62
CA ARG A 638 39.19 3.46 1.93
C ARG A 638 39.15 3.12 0.44
N ASP A 639 39.86 3.91 -0.35
CA ASP A 639 40.03 3.76 -1.79
C ASP A 639 40.68 2.41 -2.19
N ASP A 640 41.50 1.83 -1.31
CA ASP A 640 42.07 0.49 -1.45
C ASP A 640 41.07 -0.68 -1.21
N GLN A 641 39.80 -0.41 -0.88
CA GLN A 641 38.79 -1.43 -0.51
C GLN A 641 37.68 -1.66 -1.55
N ILE A 642 37.84 -1.14 -2.77
CA ILE A 642 36.93 -1.41 -3.90
C ILE A 642 36.94 -2.90 -4.25
N PHE A 643 35.78 -3.49 -4.52
CA PHE A 643 35.65 -4.92 -4.85
C PHE A 643 34.75 -5.16 -6.05
N CYS A 644 35.24 -5.93 -7.03
CA CYS A 644 34.47 -6.28 -8.21
C CYS A 644 33.46 -7.41 -7.95
N ILE A 645 32.24 -7.30 -8.45
CA ILE A 645 31.20 -8.35 -8.44
C ILE A 645 30.96 -8.85 -9.85
N GLU A 646 30.94 -10.16 -10.02
CA GLU A 646 30.60 -10.82 -11.27
C GLU A 646 29.17 -11.38 -11.19
N ILE A 647 28.27 -10.86 -12.02
CA ILE A 647 26.83 -11.17 -11.96
C ILE A 647 26.21 -11.21 -13.38
N PRO A 648 25.35 -12.20 -13.71
CA PRO A 648 24.76 -12.29 -15.04
C PRO A 648 23.86 -11.10 -15.39
N LYS A 649 23.97 -10.58 -16.64
CA LYS A 649 23.19 -9.44 -17.17
C LYS A 649 21.67 -9.58 -17.00
N ASP A 650 21.13 -10.79 -16.96
CA ASP A 650 19.67 -11.04 -16.85
C ASP A 650 19.10 -10.85 -15.43
N LYS A 651 19.95 -10.74 -14.40
CA LYS A 651 19.54 -10.64 -13.00
C LYS A 651 19.05 -9.24 -12.63
N THR A 652 18.31 -9.15 -11.53
CA THR A 652 17.78 -7.90 -11.00
C THR A 652 18.76 -7.21 -10.05
N VAL A 653 18.53 -5.92 -9.82
CA VAL A 653 19.23 -5.13 -8.78
C VAL A 653 19.05 -5.75 -7.40
N ASP A 654 17.92 -6.41 -7.12
CA ASP A 654 17.70 -7.11 -5.85
C ASP A 654 18.68 -8.29 -5.65
N ILE A 655 18.91 -9.11 -6.67
CA ILE A 655 19.92 -10.21 -6.61
C ILE A 655 21.35 -9.65 -6.58
N LEU A 656 21.59 -8.46 -7.14
CA LEU A 656 22.86 -7.75 -6.95
C LEU A 656 23.07 -7.35 -5.48
N LYS A 657 22.05 -6.92 -4.73
CA LYS A 657 22.18 -6.65 -3.29
C LYS A 657 22.58 -7.89 -2.50
N GLU A 658 22.00 -9.06 -2.83
CA GLU A 658 22.42 -10.33 -2.24
C GLU A 658 23.89 -10.63 -2.55
N ARG A 659 24.34 -10.46 -3.81
CA ARG A 659 25.76 -10.67 -4.17
C ARG A 659 26.73 -9.68 -3.54
N ILE A 660 26.30 -8.45 -3.27
CA ILE A 660 27.06 -7.49 -2.46
C ILE A 660 27.17 -7.98 -1.02
N LYS A 661 26.06 -8.43 -0.41
CA LYS A 661 26.06 -8.98 0.95
C LYS A 661 26.91 -10.24 1.07
N GLU A 662 26.79 -11.19 0.14
CA GLU A 662 27.60 -12.42 0.10
C GLU A 662 29.10 -12.09 0.00
N LYS A 663 29.51 -11.21 -0.92
CA LYS A 663 30.94 -10.91 -1.14
C LYS A 663 31.60 -10.07 -0.03
N TRP A 664 30.81 -9.43 0.84
CA TRP A 664 31.30 -8.58 1.93
C TRP A 664 30.71 -8.95 3.31
N GLY A 665 30.35 -10.23 3.47
CA GLY A 665 29.57 -10.79 4.57
C GLY A 665 29.89 -10.29 5.99
N PRO A 666 31.17 -10.23 6.45
CA PRO A 666 31.48 -9.85 7.82
C PRO A 666 30.93 -8.48 8.22
N ARG A 667 31.06 -7.47 7.34
CA ARG A 667 30.64 -6.09 7.59
C ARG A 667 29.15 -5.86 7.27
N LEU A 668 28.50 -6.78 6.55
CA LEU A 668 27.11 -6.71 6.10
C LEU A 668 26.18 -7.73 6.80
N SER A 669 26.73 -8.51 7.72
CA SER A 669 26.07 -9.56 8.51
C SER A 669 24.77 -9.10 9.16
N HIS A 670 24.82 -7.96 9.85
CA HIS A 670 23.74 -7.32 10.61
C HIS A 670 22.75 -6.49 9.77
N VAL A 671 22.91 -6.47 8.44
CA VAL A 671 22.10 -5.68 7.49
C VAL A 671 21.31 -6.62 6.60
N ASN A 672 19.99 -6.46 6.44
CA ASN A 672 19.27 -7.24 5.44
C ASN A 672 19.57 -6.72 4.04
N SER A 673 19.65 -7.64 3.08
CA SER A 673 19.89 -7.36 1.67
C SER A 673 18.90 -6.35 1.08
N PRO A 674 17.57 -6.36 1.34
CA PRO A 674 16.65 -5.35 0.80
C PRO A 674 16.96 -3.92 1.27
N ASP A 675 17.51 -3.78 2.48
CA ASP A 675 17.77 -2.48 3.12
C ASP A 675 18.99 -1.77 2.50
N LEU A 676 19.88 -2.51 1.82
CA LEU A 676 20.98 -1.95 1.04
C LEU A 676 20.46 -1.01 -0.05
N SER A 677 21.08 0.18 -0.16
CA SER A 677 20.79 1.15 -1.21
C SER A 677 21.94 1.23 -2.20
N LEU A 678 21.63 1.12 -3.49
CA LEU A 678 22.62 1.09 -4.58
C LEU A 678 22.41 2.27 -5.53
N TRP A 679 23.51 2.86 -6.01
CA TRP A 679 23.51 3.88 -7.06
C TRP A 679 24.40 3.40 -8.21
N GLN A 680 23.94 3.60 -9.44
CA GLN A 680 24.75 3.37 -10.63
C GLN A 680 25.65 4.58 -10.84
N ILE A 681 26.95 4.34 -11.05
CA ILE A 681 27.97 5.37 -11.26
C ILE A 681 28.94 4.94 -12.37
N SER A 682 29.75 5.88 -12.87
CA SER A 682 30.88 5.60 -13.76
C SER A 682 31.88 6.76 -13.69
N PHE A 683 33.04 6.53 -13.07
CA PHE A 683 34.20 7.43 -13.07
C PHE A 683 35.47 6.66 -12.64
N PRO A 684 36.68 7.14 -12.96
CA PRO A 684 37.94 6.43 -12.68
C PRO A 684 38.14 6.10 -11.20
N ILE A 685 38.71 4.93 -10.92
CA ILE A 685 39.08 4.50 -9.57
C ILE A 685 40.06 5.50 -8.91
N VAL A 686 41.01 6.03 -9.69
CA VAL A 686 42.01 7.01 -9.22
C VAL A 686 41.42 8.35 -8.77
N ASP A 687 40.20 8.68 -9.20
CA ASP A 687 39.50 9.92 -8.85
C ASP A 687 38.78 9.82 -7.48
N LEU A 688 38.55 8.61 -6.97
CA LEU A 688 37.72 8.35 -5.77
C LEU A 688 38.12 9.17 -4.52
N PRO A 689 39.40 9.40 -4.20
CA PRO A 689 39.78 10.23 -3.05
C PRO A 689 39.34 11.71 -3.15
N SER A 690 38.84 12.15 -4.31
CA SER A 690 38.53 13.55 -4.62
C SER A 690 37.08 13.84 -5.04
N GLN A 691 36.18 12.84 -5.05
CA GLN A 691 34.84 12.96 -5.64
C GLN A 691 33.77 12.21 -4.83
N ASP A 692 32.63 12.86 -4.52
CA ASP A 692 31.46 12.19 -3.92
C ASP A 692 30.77 11.29 -4.98
N PRO A 693 30.75 9.95 -4.79
CA PRO A 693 30.13 9.04 -5.75
C PRO A 693 28.62 9.26 -5.90
N THR A 694 27.93 9.74 -4.87
CA THR A 694 26.46 9.75 -4.79
C THR A 694 25.82 10.83 -5.67
N THR A 695 26.60 11.81 -6.12
CA THR A 695 26.22 12.82 -7.10
C THR A 695 26.27 12.32 -8.55
N ARG A 696 26.91 11.16 -8.82
CA ARG A 696 27.33 10.76 -10.18
C ARG A 696 26.39 9.79 -10.91
N GLY A 697 25.23 9.47 -10.36
CA GLY A 697 24.20 8.75 -11.11
C GLY A 697 22.98 8.29 -10.30
N PRO A 698 22.00 7.66 -10.95
CA PRO A 698 20.69 7.40 -10.37
C PRO A 698 20.72 6.27 -9.34
N LYS A 699 19.89 6.40 -8.29
CA LYS A 699 19.60 5.31 -7.36
C LYS A 699 18.91 4.15 -8.11
N MET A 700 19.48 2.97 -8.01
CA MET A 700 18.99 1.75 -8.67
C MET A 700 17.76 1.23 -7.93
N ARG A 701 16.71 0.84 -8.66
CA ARG A 701 15.50 0.25 -8.09
C ARG A 701 15.57 -1.28 -8.10
N PRO A 702 15.13 -2.00 -7.05
CA PRO A 702 15.26 -3.46 -6.95
C PRO A 702 14.72 -4.25 -8.15
N GLU A 703 13.62 -3.78 -8.75
CA GLU A 703 12.89 -4.45 -9.82
C GLU A 703 13.51 -4.32 -11.22
N ARG A 704 14.53 -3.46 -11.40
CA ARG A 704 15.25 -3.29 -12.67
C ARG A 704 16.17 -4.49 -12.94
N LYS A 705 16.37 -4.87 -14.22
CA LYS A 705 17.45 -5.79 -14.60
C LYS A 705 18.76 -5.04 -14.80
N LEU A 706 19.88 -5.74 -14.62
CA LEU A 706 21.21 -5.15 -14.83
C LEU A 706 21.50 -4.87 -16.30
N ALA A 707 20.98 -5.66 -17.24
CA ALA A 707 21.00 -5.35 -18.68
C ALA A 707 20.33 -4.01 -19.04
N ASP A 708 19.29 -3.59 -18.29
CA ASP A 708 18.57 -2.33 -18.52
C ASP A 708 19.34 -1.10 -17.99
N LEU A 709 20.41 -1.33 -17.23
CA LEU A 709 21.21 -0.31 -16.54
C LEU A 709 22.62 -0.23 -17.14
N PHE A 710 23.26 -1.38 -17.36
CA PHE A 710 24.58 -1.53 -18.00
C PHE A 710 24.39 -2.10 -19.41
N SER A 711 23.80 -1.29 -20.29
CA SER A 711 23.54 -1.64 -21.70
C SER A 711 24.80 -1.63 -22.56
N THR A 712 25.80 -0.84 -22.20
CA THR A 712 27.20 -0.94 -22.65
C THR A 712 28.02 -1.69 -21.62
N GLU A 713 29.14 -2.30 -22.04
CA GLU A 713 30.02 -2.96 -21.06
C GLU A 713 30.73 -1.95 -20.16
N PRO A 714 30.83 -2.20 -18.84
CA PRO A 714 31.46 -1.29 -17.89
C PRO A 714 32.99 -1.24 -18.06
N ASP A 715 33.60 -0.08 -17.82
CA ASP A 715 35.05 0.13 -17.95
C ASP A 715 35.79 -0.42 -16.72
N GLU A 716 36.70 -1.38 -16.89
CA GLU A 716 37.34 -2.04 -15.75
C GLU A 716 38.16 -1.10 -14.85
N GLY A 717 38.56 0.09 -15.33
CA GLY A 717 39.21 1.15 -14.56
C GLY A 717 38.27 2.09 -13.81
N HIS A 718 36.95 1.94 -13.94
CA HIS A 718 35.93 2.77 -13.33
C HIS A 718 35.21 2.09 -12.16
N ILE A 719 34.56 2.88 -11.29
CA ILE A 719 33.63 2.37 -10.26
C ILE A 719 32.21 2.37 -10.83
N HIS A 720 31.47 1.27 -10.65
CA HIS A 720 30.18 1.00 -11.31
C HIS A 720 28.98 1.04 -10.38
N ILE A 721 29.18 0.66 -9.11
CA ILE A 721 28.13 0.67 -8.09
C ILE A 721 28.66 1.37 -6.84
N PHE A 722 27.95 2.40 -6.39
CA PHE A 722 28.08 2.88 -5.01
C PHE A 722 27.05 2.20 -4.11
N VAL A 723 27.52 1.67 -2.99
CA VAL A 723 26.74 0.89 -2.03
C VAL A 723 26.66 1.68 -0.72
N ARG A 724 25.44 1.98 -0.27
CA ARG A 724 25.20 2.66 1.02
C ARG A 724 24.42 1.74 1.94
N LEU A 725 24.93 1.55 3.15
CA LEU A 725 24.32 0.70 4.15
C LEU A 725 23.14 1.40 4.85
N PRO A 726 22.21 0.65 5.45
CA PRO A 726 21.14 1.22 6.26
C PRO A 726 21.77 1.95 7.45
N GLY A 727 21.47 3.25 7.60
CA GLY A 727 22.12 4.11 8.59
C GLY A 727 23.41 4.82 8.13
N GLN A 728 23.95 4.50 6.93
CA GLN A 728 25.05 5.25 6.30
C GLN A 728 24.58 6.24 5.20
N GLY A 729 23.27 6.32 4.93
CA GLY A 729 22.68 7.59 4.52
C GLY A 729 22.52 8.49 5.74
N ALA A 730 22.44 9.82 5.54
CA ALA A 730 22.15 10.76 6.62
C ALA A 730 20.95 10.24 7.46
N PRO A 731 21.09 10.15 8.79
CA PRO A 731 20.53 9.01 9.51
C PRO A 731 19.00 8.97 9.54
N SER A 732 18.44 7.80 9.26
CA SER A 732 17.14 7.43 9.84
C SER A 732 17.36 7.16 11.33
N ARG A 733 17.15 8.19 12.14
CA ARG A 733 17.41 8.31 13.59
C ARG A 733 16.66 7.32 14.51
N HIS A 734 16.35 6.10 14.07
CA HIS A 734 15.78 5.02 14.90
C HIS A 734 16.73 3.82 15.07
N SER A 735 17.75 3.65 14.22
CA SER A 735 18.72 2.54 14.30
C SER A 735 19.99 2.89 15.09
N GLY A 736 19.93 3.89 15.98
CA GLY A 736 20.93 4.06 17.03
C GLY A 736 20.65 3.09 18.21
N PRO A 737 21.52 3.04 19.24
CA PRO A 737 21.07 2.56 20.54
C PRO A 737 19.87 3.40 21.03
N PRO A 738 19.03 2.90 21.97
CA PRO A 738 17.97 3.71 22.55
C PRO A 738 18.59 5.01 23.09
N PRO A 739 18.04 6.19 22.75
CA PRO A 739 18.78 7.44 22.90
C PRO A 739 18.94 7.94 24.35
N SER A 740 18.60 7.14 25.37
CA SER A 740 18.99 7.36 26.77
C SER A 740 20.50 7.50 26.95
N ALA A 741 21.31 6.90 26.06
CA ALA A 741 22.77 7.10 25.99
C ALA A 741 23.21 8.41 25.31
N PHE A 742 22.29 9.20 24.72
CA PHE A 742 22.57 10.40 23.94
C PHE A 742 21.65 11.59 24.30
N LYS A 743 21.61 11.95 25.59
CA LYS A 743 21.15 13.28 26.01
C LYS A 743 22.06 14.34 25.37
N ARG A 744 21.50 15.24 24.57
CA ARG A 744 22.23 16.41 24.05
C ARG A 744 21.94 17.61 24.93
N THR A 745 22.94 18.10 25.64
CA THR A 745 22.85 19.36 26.41
C THR A 745 22.35 20.47 25.51
N ILE A 746 21.39 21.26 26.01
CA ILE A 746 20.88 22.42 25.30
C ILE A 746 21.97 23.49 25.28
N ILE A 747 22.36 23.89 24.08
CA ILE A 747 23.41 24.88 23.86
C ILE A 747 22.93 26.27 24.31
N SER A 748 23.85 27.08 24.86
CA SER A 748 23.53 28.44 25.29
C SER A 748 23.08 29.32 24.12
N VAL A 749 22.32 30.37 24.42
CA VAL A 749 21.81 31.31 23.42
C VAL A 749 22.95 32.00 22.64
N ASP A 750 24.09 32.24 23.29
CA ASP A 750 25.30 32.77 22.63
C ASP A 750 25.83 31.80 21.57
N LYS A 751 25.84 30.49 21.88
CA LYS A 751 26.22 29.46 20.92
C LYS A 751 25.19 29.32 19.80
N VAL A 752 23.89 29.46 20.07
CA VAL A 752 22.88 29.54 19.00
C VAL A 752 23.17 30.73 18.07
N GLY A 753 23.57 31.89 18.61
CA GLY A 753 24.03 33.03 17.81
C GLY A 753 25.24 32.72 16.94
N ALA A 754 26.24 32.01 17.48
CA ALA A 754 27.42 31.57 16.74
C ALA A 754 27.11 30.51 15.67
N ASP A 755 26.25 29.54 15.97
CA ASP A 755 25.82 28.48 15.05
C ASP A 755 24.99 29.09 13.90
N ARG A 756 24.06 30.02 14.20
CA ARG A 756 23.31 30.79 13.19
C ARG A 756 24.22 31.65 12.31
N LYS A 757 25.22 32.32 12.91
CA LYS A 757 26.20 33.10 12.15
C LYS A 757 27.02 32.20 11.22
N THR A 758 27.51 31.06 11.72
CA THR A 758 28.24 30.06 10.94
C THR A 758 27.39 29.58 9.77
N PHE A 759 26.12 29.21 9.99
CA PHE A 759 25.19 28.85 8.92
C PHE A 759 25.02 29.99 7.89
N CYS A 760 24.93 31.24 8.34
CA CYS A 760 24.87 32.40 7.45
C CYS A 760 26.18 32.70 6.70
N GLU A 761 27.30 32.08 7.06
CA GLU A 761 28.60 32.22 6.40
C GLU A 761 28.89 31.01 5.49
N THR A 762 28.50 29.79 5.86
CA THR A 762 28.56 28.56 5.03
C THR A 762 27.52 28.55 3.91
N ARG A 763 26.33 29.14 4.15
CA ARG A 763 25.26 29.30 3.16
C ARG A 763 25.37 30.68 2.50
N PRO A 764 26.07 30.87 1.37
CA PRO A 764 26.18 32.17 0.73
C PRO A 764 24.82 32.75 0.33
N SER A 765 24.77 34.07 0.14
CA SER A 765 23.61 34.76 -0.41
C SER A 765 23.53 34.51 -1.92
N ASP A 766 22.38 34.06 -2.42
CA ASP A 766 22.05 33.89 -3.83
C ASP A 766 20.66 34.52 -4.08
N ALA A 767 20.32 34.81 -5.33
CA ALA A 767 18.98 35.23 -5.69
C ALA A 767 17.97 34.10 -5.37
N PRO A 768 16.87 34.36 -4.62
CA PRO A 768 15.89 33.33 -4.28
C PRO A 768 15.33 32.56 -5.50
N SER A 769 15.16 33.24 -6.64
CA SER A 769 14.72 32.65 -7.91
C SER A 769 15.80 31.83 -8.65
N ASN A 770 17.05 31.87 -8.19
CA ASN A 770 18.13 31.00 -8.69
C ASN A 770 18.37 29.80 -7.75
N GLY A 771 18.47 30.07 -6.45
CA GLY A 771 18.58 29.03 -5.42
C GLY A 771 17.33 28.15 -5.32
N GLY A 772 16.14 28.70 -5.58
CA GLY A 772 14.86 27.99 -5.54
C GLY A 772 14.61 27.05 -6.73
N LYS A 773 15.53 26.99 -7.70
CA LYS A 773 15.49 26.00 -8.79
C LYS A 773 15.74 24.61 -8.19
N PRO A 774 14.93 23.57 -8.49
CA PRO A 774 15.03 22.27 -7.82
C PRO A 774 16.41 21.60 -7.83
N ARG A 775 17.24 21.83 -8.85
CA ARG A 775 18.63 21.34 -8.88
C ARG A 775 19.53 22.11 -7.91
N THR A 776 19.51 23.44 -7.97
CA THR A 776 20.28 24.30 -7.07
C THR A 776 19.91 24.01 -5.62
N PHE A 777 18.60 23.93 -5.31
CA PHE A 777 18.10 23.61 -3.98
C PHE A 777 18.45 22.18 -3.53
N ALA A 778 18.54 21.20 -4.42
CA ALA A 778 18.90 19.83 -4.07
C ALA A 778 20.37 19.71 -3.61
N SER A 779 21.34 20.19 -4.40
CA SER A 779 22.75 20.19 -3.99
C SER A 779 22.98 21.02 -2.73
N ALA A 780 22.22 22.11 -2.59
CA ALA A 780 22.11 22.94 -1.40
C ALA A 780 21.51 22.24 -0.15
N GLN A 781 21.00 21.02 -0.26
CA GLN A 781 20.47 20.17 0.82
C GLN A 781 21.28 18.88 1.02
N GLU A 782 22.18 18.55 0.08
CA GLU A 782 23.13 17.44 0.19
C GLU A 782 24.31 17.82 1.12
N ASP A 783 24.67 19.11 1.17
CA ASP A 783 25.62 19.69 2.13
C ASP A 783 25.00 19.86 3.54
N PRO A 784 25.54 19.18 4.59
CA PRO A 784 25.02 19.26 5.96
C PRO A 784 25.12 20.64 6.63
N ASP A 785 26.11 21.46 6.28
CA ASP A 785 26.34 22.79 6.86
C ASP A 785 25.48 23.87 6.18
N GLN A 786 24.81 23.50 5.10
CA GLN A 786 23.90 24.34 4.32
C GLN A 786 22.43 23.83 4.30
N HIS A 787 22.20 22.58 4.66
CA HIS A 787 20.87 21.94 4.70
C HIS A 787 19.87 22.71 5.57
N ILE A 788 18.68 22.97 5.01
CA ILE A 788 17.53 23.61 5.66
C ILE A 788 16.43 22.56 5.87
N PRO A 789 16.14 22.14 7.13
CA PRO A 789 14.98 21.32 7.45
C PRO A 789 13.67 21.88 6.88
N CYS A 790 13.19 21.29 5.79
CA CYS A 790 11.96 21.69 5.09
C CYS A 790 11.12 20.50 4.61
N ASN A 791 11.40 19.30 5.15
CA ASN A 791 10.85 18.00 4.77
C ASN A 791 11.03 17.57 3.30
N ARG A 792 11.91 18.25 2.55
CA ARG A 792 12.33 17.86 1.19
C ARG A 792 13.87 17.95 1.10
N PRO A 793 14.59 16.91 0.62
CA PRO A 793 14.07 15.65 0.07
C PRO A 793 13.52 14.67 1.12
N THR A 794 13.90 14.80 2.40
CA THR A 794 13.51 13.89 3.49
C THR A 794 13.18 14.68 4.76
N ALA A 795 12.31 14.14 5.63
CA ALA A 795 11.98 14.76 6.91
C ALA A 795 13.15 14.74 7.91
N SER A 796 13.45 15.88 8.55
CA SER A 796 14.53 15.98 9.53
C SER A 796 14.02 15.65 10.94
N ARG A 797 14.24 14.41 11.38
CA ARG A 797 13.74 13.91 12.67
C ARG A 797 14.48 14.40 13.93
N ASP A 798 15.38 15.39 13.82
CA ASP A 798 15.84 16.21 14.97
C ASP A 798 15.28 17.65 14.92
N ALA A 799 14.58 18.03 13.84
CA ALA A 799 13.90 19.33 13.78
C ALA A 799 12.54 19.22 14.47
N LEU A 800 12.26 20.16 15.37
CA LEU A 800 11.00 20.16 16.13
C LEU A 800 9.83 20.63 15.24
N PRO A 801 8.61 20.08 15.44
CA PRO A 801 7.41 20.61 14.81
C PRO A 801 7.24 22.11 15.07
N LEU A 802 6.76 22.87 14.09
CA LEU A 802 6.64 24.33 14.25
C LEU A 802 5.65 24.72 15.35
N SER A 803 4.63 23.92 15.61
CA SER A 803 3.72 24.08 16.76
C SER A 803 4.44 24.02 18.11
N LEU A 804 5.56 23.30 18.23
CA LEU A 804 6.43 23.36 19.42
C LEU A 804 7.40 24.55 19.40
N LEU A 805 7.78 25.06 18.22
CA LEU A 805 8.66 26.24 18.09
C LEU A 805 7.92 27.59 18.17
N HIS A 806 6.60 27.64 17.93
CA HIS A 806 5.79 28.81 18.22
C HIS A 806 4.29 28.46 18.40
N PRO A 807 3.60 28.99 19.42
CA PRO A 807 2.19 28.68 19.66
C PRO A 807 1.29 29.09 18.48
N ILE A 808 1.65 30.16 17.76
CA ILE A 808 0.89 30.66 16.61
C ILE A 808 0.78 29.62 15.47
N PHE A 809 1.80 28.76 15.27
CA PHE A 809 1.70 27.71 14.25
C PHE A 809 0.74 26.59 14.67
N GLY A 810 0.73 26.23 15.96
CA GLY A 810 -0.27 25.31 16.50
C GLY A 810 -1.68 25.91 16.47
N GLN A 811 -1.82 27.20 16.78
CA GLN A 811 -3.10 27.92 16.68
C GLN A 811 -3.60 27.98 15.23
N PHE A 812 -2.71 28.19 14.27
CA PHE A 812 -3.04 28.12 12.84
C PHE A 812 -3.50 26.71 12.43
N GLU A 813 -2.81 25.65 12.88
CA GLU A 813 -3.24 24.25 12.66
C GLU A 813 -4.65 24.00 13.25
N ASP A 814 -4.90 24.39 14.52
CA ASP A 814 -6.20 24.21 15.17
C ASP A 814 -7.32 25.05 14.52
N ASP A 815 -7.07 26.31 14.14
CA ASP A 815 -8.04 27.16 13.44
C ASP A 815 -8.35 26.60 12.03
N ALA A 816 -7.33 26.17 11.29
CA ALA A 816 -7.48 25.65 9.92
C ALA A 816 -8.32 24.36 9.86
N ASP A 817 -8.18 23.47 10.86
CA ASP A 817 -9.01 22.26 10.97
C ASP A 817 -10.39 22.55 11.59
N HIS A 818 -10.48 23.37 12.64
CA HIS A 818 -11.64 23.39 13.54
C HIS A 818 -12.41 24.72 13.65
N CYS A 819 -11.91 25.85 13.14
CA CYS A 819 -12.55 27.13 13.45
C CYS A 819 -14.00 27.25 12.94
N VAL A 820 -14.76 28.12 13.60
CA VAL A 820 -15.97 28.73 13.04
C VAL A 820 -15.54 30.07 12.44
N PRO A 821 -15.61 30.26 11.11
CA PRO A 821 -15.27 31.52 10.46
C PRO A 821 -16.34 32.59 10.69
N THR A 822 -15.94 33.87 10.77
CA THR A 822 -16.88 35.00 10.77
C THR A 822 -17.40 35.28 9.36
N LYS A 823 -18.42 36.14 9.25
CA LYS A 823 -18.99 36.56 7.96
C LYS A 823 -17.94 37.28 7.08
N GLU A 824 -17.04 38.02 7.71
CA GLU A 824 -15.96 38.80 7.10
C GLU A 824 -14.84 37.87 6.61
N GLU A 825 -14.51 36.83 7.39
CA GLU A 825 -13.59 35.76 6.98
C GLU A 825 -14.14 34.95 5.79
N ILE A 826 -15.45 34.66 5.78
CA ILE A 826 -16.13 34.03 4.64
C ILE A 826 -16.10 34.93 3.40
N GLY A 827 -16.39 36.23 3.55
CA GLY A 827 -16.34 37.20 2.44
C GLY A 827 -14.96 37.25 1.80
N LEU A 828 -13.91 37.47 2.61
CA LEU A 828 -12.52 37.48 2.15
C LEU A 828 -12.14 36.19 1.43
N ALA A 829 -12.55 35.02 1.94
CA ALA A 829 -12.25 33.74 1.32
C ALA A 829 -12.96 33.53 -0.04
N LEU A 830 -14.16 34.10 -0.23
CA LEU A 830 -14.90 34.06 -1.50
C LEU A 830 -14.32 35.04 -2.52
N GLU A 831 -13.96 36.26 -2.13
CA GLU A 831 -13.25 37.21 -3.02
C GLU A 831 -11.88 36.66 -3.45
N PHE A 832 -11.14 36.05 -2.51
CA PHE A 832 -9.89 35.34 -2.77
C PHE A 832 -10.10 34.18 -3.76
N LYS A 833 -11.15 33.37 -3.59
CA LYS A 833 -11.53 32.28 -4.50
C LYS A 833 -11.78 32.79 -5.92
N GLU A 834 -12.59 33.84 -6.09
CA GLU A 834 -12.90 34.42 -7.40
C GLU A 834 -11.61 34.84 -8.14
N VAL A 835 -10.76 35.63 -7.49
CA VAL A 835 -9.45 36.05 -8.01
C VAL A 835 -8.54 34.85 -8.31
N MET A 836 -8.49 33.83 -7.44
CA MET A 836 -7.67 32.64 -7.68
C MET A 836 -8.15 31.83 -8.89
N THR A 837 -9.45 31.78 -9.16
CA THR A 837 -10.03 31.08 -10.32
C THR A 837 -9.92 31.82 -11.65
N ALA A 838 -9.61 33.12 -11.62
CA ALA A 838 -9.39 33.90 -12.84
C ALA A 838 -8.09 33.49 -13.57
N ILE A 839 -8.08 33.71 -14.89
CA ILE A 839 -6.94 33.45 -15.78
C ILE A 839 -6.25 34.78 -16.07
N TYR A 840 -4.92 34.82 -15.96
CA TYR A 840 -4.11 36.02 -16.13
C TYR A 840 -3.01 35.80 -17.17
N ASP A 841 -2.84 36.74 -18.11
CA ASP A 841 -1.78 36.70 -19.13
C ASP A 841 -0.36 36.72 -18.52
N LYS A 842 -0.23 37.29 -17.32
CA LYS A 842 1.05 37.55 -16.64
C LYS A 842 0.89 37.47 -15.12
N GLU A 843 1.94 36.95 -14.47
CA GLU A 843 2.10 36.84 -13.02
C GLU A 843 1.75 38.14 -12.27
N HIS A 844 2.18 39.29 -12.81
CA HIS A 844 1.87 40.60 -12.27
C HIS A 844 0.35 40.88 -12.15
N GLY A 845 -0.47 40.36 -13.07
CA GLY A 845 -1.93 40.51 -13.04
C GLY A 845 -2.54 39.74 -11.86
N ARG A 846 -2.20 38.46 -11.71
CA ARG A 846 -2.60 37.63 -10.56
C ARG A 846 -2.14 38.27 -9.24
N ARG A 847 -0.91 38.78 -9.21
CA ARG A 847 -0.30 39.48 -8.06
C ARG A 847 -1.04 40.74 -7.64
N VAL A 848 -1.43 41.60 -8.59
CA VAL A 848 -2.22 42.82 -8.30
C VAL A 848 -3.64 42.49 -7.86
N ALA A 849 -4.28 41.49 -8.48
CA ALA A 849 -5.63 41.09 -8.09
C ALA A 849 -5.67 40.53 -6.66
N LEU A 850 -4.70 39.68 -6.28
CA LEU A 850 -4.59 39.16 -4.91
C LEU A 850 -4.22 40.25 -3.91
N HIS A 851 -3.32 41.18 -4.26
CA HIS A 851 -3.01 42.34 -3.42
C HIS A 851 -4.25 43.18 -3.11
N ASN A 852 -5.11 43.43 -4.11
CA ASN A 852 -6.35 44.18 -3.93
C ASN A 852 -7.34 43.50 -2.97
N VAL A 853 -7.47 42.16 -3.01
CA VAL A 853 -8.33 41.39 -2.09
C VAL A 853 -7.86 41.52 -0.64
N PHE A 854 -6.55 41.34 -0.39
CA PHE A 854 -6.01 41.53 0.96
C PHE A 854 -6.06 43.01 1.40
N LEU A 855 -5.85 43.96 0.48
CA LEU A 855 -5.93 45.40 0.75
C LEU A 855 -7.35 45.86 1.13
N ALA A 856 -8.39 45.27 0.55
CA ALA A 856 -9.78 45.52 0.96
C ALA A 856 -10.04 45.17 2.43
N ASP A 857 -9.32 44.16 2.95
CA ASP A 857 -9.33 43.75 4.35
C ASP A 857 -8.29 44.50 5.23
N ASN A 858 -7.63 45.52 4.68
CA ASN A 858 -6.51 46.29 5.27
C ASN A 858 -5.17 45.53 5.41
N ILE A 859 -5.05 44.34 4.83
CA ILE A 859 -3.82 43.52 4.82
C ILE A 859 -2.96 43.93 3.62
N ARG A 860 -1.93 44.76 3.85
CA ARG A 860 -1.06 45.30 2.80
C ARG A 860 0.11 44.37 2.47
N LEU A 861 -0.10 43.41 1.56
CA LEU A 861 0.96 42.53 1.03
C LEU A 861 1.90 43.26 0.06
N ASP A 862 2.52 44.36 0.50
CA ASP A 862 3.31 45.23 -0.36
C ASP A 862 4.65 44.55 -0.77
N PRO A 863 5.11 44.66 -2.03
CA PRO A 863 6.40 44.13 -2.48
C PRO A 863 7.59 44.86 -1.83
N SER A 864 8.43 44.13 -1.09
CA SER A 864 9.66 44.69 -0.51
C SER A 864 10.90 44.39 -1.35
N ILE A 865 11.76 45.41 -1.55
CA ILE A 865 13.08 45.23 -2.15
C ILE A 865 14.08 44.79 -1.09
N ILE A 866 14.74 43.67 -1.32
CA ILE A 866 15.77 43.09 -0.46
C ILE A 866 17.13 43.31 -1.14
N THR A 867 18.02 44.06 -0.47
CA THR A 867 19.36 44.39 -1.00
C THR A 867 20.43 43.56 -0.29
N ARG A 868 21.30 42.89 -1.06
CA ARG A 868 22.45 42.10 -0.58
C ARG A 868 23.69 42.34 -1.44
N LYS A 869 24.84 41.80 -1.01
CA LYS A 869 26.11 41.87 -1.76
C LYS A 869 26.03 41.29 -3.18
N VAL A 870 25.10 40.37 -3.43
CA VAL A 870 24.89 39.71 -4.74
C VAL A 870 23.82 40.36 -5.63
N GLY A 871 23.15 41.44 -5.15
CA GLY A 871 22.17 42.18 -5.93
C GLY A 871 20.93 42.60 -5.13
N GLN A 872 19.92 43.05 -5.87
CA GLN A 872 18.59 43.38 -5.35
C GLN A 872 17.55 42.43 -5.94
N TYR A 873 16.60 42.00 -5.11
CA TYR A 873 15.45 41.19 -5.53
C TYR A 873 14.23 41.57 -4.69
N THR A 874 13.05 41.46 -5.28
CA THR A 874 11.77 41.90 -4.69
C THR A 874 10.92 40.69 -4.34
N THR A 875 10.16 40.72 -3.25
CA THR A 875 9.10 39.74 -2.93
C THR A 875 7.85 40.00 -3.78
N ASP A 876 6.96 39.01 -3.93
CA ASP A 876 5.67 39.24 -4.59
C ASP A 876 4.70 40.02 -3.68
N GLY A 877 4.86 39.84 -2.37
CA GLY A 877 4.30 40.67 -1.29
C GLY A 877 4.80 40.17 0.07
N ASP A 878 4.84 41.02 1.10
CA ASP A 878 5.11 40.61 2.48
C ASP A 878 4.44 41.49 3.53
N LEU A 879 4.46 41.03 4.79
CA LEU A 879 4.09 41.84 5.96
C LEU A 879 5.29 42.00 6.90
N VAL A 880 5.46 43.22 7.39
CA VAL A 880 6.54 43.60 8.32
C VAL A 880 6.01 44.26 9.58
N SER A 881 6.61 43.93 10.72
CA SER A 881 6.42 44.61 12.00
C SER A 881 7.75 45.27 12.38
N GLY A 882 7.83 46.59 12.20
CA GLY A 882 9.07 47.34 12.30
C GLY A 882 10.14 46.84 11.32
N ARG A 883 11.11 46.07 11.84
CA ARG A 883 12.21 45.46 11.06
C ARG A 883 12.04 43.96 10.78
N PHE A 884 11.04 43.32 11.39
CA PHE A 884 10.80 41.89 11.28
C PHE A 884 9.80 41.59 10.16
N ARG A 885 10.01 40.51 9.42
CA ARG A 885 9.11 40.06 8.35
C ARG A 885 8.46 38.77 8.77
N PHE A 886 7.13 38.78 8.84
CA PHE A 886 6.34 37.74 9.48
C PHE A 886 5.33 37.05 8.56
N LEU A 887 5.12 37.60 7.36
CA LEU A 887 4.45 36.91 6.27
C LEU A 887 5.25 37.14 4.98
N ILE A 888 5.48 36.10 4.19
CA ILE A 888 6.04 36.17 2.83
C ILE A 888 5.04 35.55 1.86
N ALA A 889 4.67 36.27 0.82
CA ALA A 889 3.83 35.76 -0.25
C ALA A 889 4.68 35.48 -1.50
N GLU A 890 4.49 34.31 -2.10
CA GLU A 890 5.16 33.82 -3.31
C GLU A 890 4.09 33.43 -4.33
N LEU A 891 3.98 34.16 -5.44
CA LEU A 891 2.84 34.11 -6.34
C LEU A 891 3.29 33.74 -7.76
N LYS A 892 3.13 32.47 -8.14
CA LYS A 892 3.33 32.01 -9.53
C LYS A 892 2.04 32.07 -10.32
N ASN A 893 2.14 32.56 -11.56
CA ASN A 893 0.98 32.75 -12.43
C ASN A 893 0.19 31.46 -12.65
N GLU A 894 0.88 30.33 -12.88
CA GLU A 894 0.31 29.01 -13.09
C GLU A 894 1.21 27.90 -12.54
N VAL A 895 0.67 26.68 -12.41
CA VAL A 895 1.36 25.50 -11.84
C VAL A 895 2.71 25.16 -12.51
N VAL A 896 2.94 25.64 -13.74
CA VAL A 896 4.17 25.40 -14.54
C VAL A 896 4.86 26.72 -14.94
N SER A 897 4.51 27.86 -14.33
CA SER A 897 5.15 29.15 -14.66
C SER A 897 6.43 29.39 -13.85
N GLY A 898 7.57 28.92 -14.36
CA GLY A 898 8.89 29.27 -13.82
C GLY A 898 9.93 28.14 -13.89
N SER A 899 11.14 28.44 -13.43
CA SER A 899 12.20 27.43 -13.21
C SER A 899 12.53 27.21 -11.72
N ALA A 900 12.07 28.11 -10.85
CA ALA A 900 12.11 27.99 -9.40
C ALA A 900 10.77 27.48 -8.87
N GLU A 901 10.81 26.72 -7.78
CA GLU A 901 9.63 26.16 -7.11
C GLU A 901 9.18 27.09 -5.96
N PRO A 902 7.87 27.40 -5.81
CA PRO A 902 7.40 28.41 -4.85
C PRO A 902 7.89 28.22 -3.42
N TYR A 903 7.78 27.00 -2.87
CA TYR A 903 8.19 26.72 -1.50
C TYR A 903 9.69 26.91 -1.31
N PHE A 904 10.53 26.41 -2.24
CA PHE A 904 11.98 26.65 -2.22
C PHE A 904 12.34 28.14 -2.37
N GLN A 905 11.62 28.90 -3.19
CA GLN A 905 11.88 30.34 -3.37
C GLN A 905 11.48 31.13 -2.11
N ALA A 906 10.33 30.85 -1.50
CA ALA A 906 9.89 31.44 -0.24
C ALA A 906 10.83 31.15 0.94
N ILE A 907 11.35 29.91 1.04
CA ILE A 907 12.39 29.53 2.03
C ILE A 907 13.63 30.44 1.92
N LEU A 908 14.04 30.77 0.70
CA LEU A 908 15.22 31.61 0.47
C LEU A 908 14.93 33.09 0.69
N TYR A 909 13.74 33.61 0.36
CA TYR A 909 13.32 34.94 0.79
C TYR A 909 13.31 35.07 2.32
N PHE A 910 12.86 34.05 3.05
CA PHE A 910 12.92 34.03 4.51
C PHE A 910 14.35 34.04 5.03
N LEU A 911 15.20 33.10 4.60
CA LEU A 911 16.62 33.06 4.95
C LEU A 911 17.28 34.43 4.70
N GLU A 912 17.14 34.97 3.50
CA GLU A 912 17.80 36.23 3.15
C GLU A 912 17.30 37.42 3.96
N THR A 913 15.97 37.62 4.07
CA THR A 913 15.41 38.74 4.84
C THR A 913 15.86 38.70 6.30
N THR A 914 15.83 37.51 6.92
CA THR A 914 16.19 37.31 8.32
C THR A 914 17.69 37.15 8.58
N ARG A 915 18.55 36.94 7.55
CA ARG A 915 20.00 36.65 7.66
C ARG A 915 20.80 37.53 8.64
N LYS A 916 20.41 38.81 8.82
CA LYS A 916 20.99 39.71 9.84
C LYS A 916 20.34 39.49 11.22
N LEU A 917 19.01 39.54 11.26
CA LEU A 917 18.19 39.33 12.46
C LEU A 917 18.49 38.00 13.14
N ALA A 918 18.84 36.94 12.40
CA ALA A 918 19.22 35.64 12.96
C ALA A 918 20.35 35.76 14.01
N ALA A 919 21.38 36.58 13.73
CA ALA A 919 22.49 36.84 14.63
C ALA A 919 22.23 37.97 15.64
N GLU A 920 21.34 38.92 15.34
CA GLU A 920 20.98 40.02 16.24
C GLU A 920 19.88 39.66 17.27
N CYS A 921 19.04 38.67 16.95
CA CYS A 921 17.81 38.31 17.67
C CYS A 921 17.87 36.84 18.10
N VAL A 922 18.94 36.50 18.81
CA VAL A 922 19.30 35.13 19.24
C VAL A 922 18.27 34.47 20.16
N ASN A 923 17.48 35.28 20.88
CA ASN A 923 16.38 34.84 21.76
C ASN A 923 15.00 34.80 21.08
N SER A 924 14.92 35.02 19.76
CA SER A 924 13.69 34.86 18.96
C SER A 924 13.80 33.68 18.00
N ASN A 925 12.71 32.94 17.85
CA ASN A 925 12.53 31.95 16.77
C ASN A 925 12.25 32.59 15.41
N LEU A 926 12.12 33.93 15.32
CA LEU A 926 11.79 34.66 14.09
C LEU A 926 10.66 34.00 13.26
N PRO A 927 9.47 33.75 13.86
CA PRO A 927 8.35 33.10 13.18
C PRO A 927 7.87 33.89 11.96
N CYS A 928 7.61 33.18 10.86
CA CYS A 928 7.03 33.71 9.63
C CYS A 928 6.07 32.69 8.99
N ILE A 929 5.00 33.16 8.33
CA ILE A 929 4.09 32.34 7.52
C ILE A 929 4.35 32.60 6.04
N PHE A 930 4.36 31.55 5.23
CA PHE A 930 4.40 31.66 3.77
C PHE A 930 3.02 31.43 3.18
N VAL A 931 2.62 32.33 2.27
CA VAL A 931 1.44 32.18 1.41
C VAL A 931 1.93 31.82 0.01
N LEU A 932 1.75 30.55 -0.37
CA LEU A 932 2.26 29.98 -1.61
C LEU A 932 1.12 29.86 -2.61
N VAL A 933 1.22 30.55 -3.75
CA VAL A 933 0.22 30.54 -4.82
C VAL A 933 0.87 30.06 -6.11
N PHE A 934 0.21 29.15 -6.82
CA PHE A 934 0.67 28.64 -8.12
C PHE A 934 -0.54 28.28 -9.00
N GLY A 935 -0.96 29.24 -9.84
CA GLY A 935 -2.24 29.12 -10.55
C GLY A 935 -3.43 29.11 -9.58
N PRO A 936 -4.48 28.30 -9.83
CA PRO A 936 -5.69 28.25 -8.99
C PRO A 936 -5.52 27.34 -7.75
N TYR A 937 -4.34 27.37 -7.12
CA TYR A 937 -3.97 26.62 -5.91
C TYR A 937 -3.28 27.53 -4.89
N VAL A 938 -3.66 27.41 -3.61
CA VAL A 938 -2.99 28.05 -2.48
C VAL A 938 -2.49 27.01 -1.48
N ALA A 939 -1.34 27.24 -0.86
CA ALA A 939 -0.84 26.44 0.27
C ALA A 939 -0.15 27.35 1.30
N PHE A 940 -0.14 26.91 2.56
CA PHE A 940 0.43 27.64 3.68
C PHE A 940 1.57 26.84 4.31
N ALA A 941 2.65 27.54 4.65
CA ALA A 941 3.78 26.99 5.38
C ALA A 941 4.19 27.94 6.52
N GLY A 942 4.91 27.41 7.51
CA GLY A 942 5.54 28.19 8.56
C GLY A 942 7.05 28.11 8.45
N ALA A 943 7.75 29.08 9.01
CA ALA A 943 9.20 29.12 9.11
C ALA A 943 9.66 29.72 10.44
N THR A 944 10.78 29.22 10.96
CA THR A 944 11.46 29.69 12.18
C THR A 944 12.97 29.54 12.04
N TRP A 945 13.71 30.10 13.00
CA TRP A 945 15.14 29.84 13.21
C TRP A 945 15.38 29.09 14.52
N THR A 946 15.99 27.91 14.42
CA THR A 946 16.67 27.21 15.51
C THR A 946 18.14 27.66 15.54
N ASP A 947 19.10 26.73 15.48
CA ASP A 947 20.46 26.95 14.97
C ASP A 947 20.48 27.42 13.51
N ARG A 948 19.45 27.07 12.73
CA ARG A 948 19.30 27.34 11.30
C ARG A 948 17.82 27.53 10.92
N PRO A 949 17.48 27.92 9.68
CA PRO A 949 16.09 27.98 9.26
C PRO A 949 15.43 26.59 9.32
N THR A 950 14.23 26.49 9.90
CA THR A 950 13.39 25.28 9.93
C THR A 950 12.00 25.65 9.44
N VAL A 951 11.46 24.87 8.49
CA VAL A 951 10.27 25.19 7.70
C VAL A 951 9.37 23.96 7.59
N GLN A 952 8.05 24.14 7.62
CA GLN A 952 7.06 23.07 7.59
C GLN A 952 5.82 23.52 6.83
N MET A 953 5.22 22.64 6.03
CA MET A 953 3.86 22.87 5.52
C MET A 953 2.86 22.87 6.67
N LEU A 954 1.96 23.86 6.68
CA LEU A 954 0.84 23.98 7.62
C LEU A 954 -0.49 23.57 6.98
N SER A 955 -0.55 23.50 5.64
CA SER A 955 -1.72 23.05 4.89
C SER A 955 -1.36 22.08 3.75
N PRO A 956 -2.33 21.30 3.25
CA PRO A 956 -2.27 20.77 1.89
C PRO A 956 -2.33 21.91 0.85
N ALA A 957 -2.07 21.60 -0.41
CA ALA A 957 -2.39 22.51 -1.52
C ALA A 957 -3.90 22.49 -1.78
N ILE A 958 -4.57 23.61 -1.54
CA ILE A 958 -6.01 23.79 -1.66
C ILE A 958 -6.32 24.29 -3.08
N PRO A 959 -7.01 23.52 -3.93
CA PRO A 959 -7.53 24.04 -5.19
C PRO A 959 -8.63 25.06 -4.90
N CYS A 960 -8.61 26.22 -5.56
CA CYS A 960 -9.68 27.23 -5.43
C CYS A 960 -10.81 27.02 -6.46
N HIS A 961 -10.55 26.22 -7.50
CA HIS A 961 -11.46 25.93 -8.62
C HIS A 961 -12.40 24.73 -8.36
N TYR A 962 -12.78 24.51 -7.11
CA TYR A 962 -13.71 23.44 -6.74
C TYR A 962 -15.15 23.74 -7.20
N HIS A 963 -15.95 22.69 -7.41
CA HIS A 963 -17.34 22.83 -7.80
C HIS A 963 -18.17 23.50 -6.69
N VAL A 964 -19.17 24.32 -7.04
CA VAL A 964 -19.99 25.08 -6.07
C VAL A 964 -20.81 24.23 -5.09
N THR A 965 -20.80 22.91 -5.21
CA THR A 965 -21.41 21.96 -4.27
C THR A 965 -20.38 21.23 -3.41
N ASP A 966 -19.08 21.44 -3.61
CA ASP A 966 -18.01 20.85 -2.79
C ASP A 966 -17.80 21.68 -1.52
N ALA A 967 -18.74 21.53 -0.59
CA ALA A 967 -18.67 22.14 0.72
C ALA A 967 -17.44 21.68 1.52
N LYS A 968 -16.75 20.59 1.15
CA LYS A 968 -15.51 20.18 1.84
C LYS A 968 -14.35 21.06 1.43
N MET A 969 -14.15 21.29 0.13
CA MET A 969 -13.12 22.20 -0.37
C MET A 969 -13.43 23.66 -0.01
N GLU A 970 -14.70 24.06 0.01
CA GLU A 970 -15.09 25.41 0.45
C GLU A 970 -14.76 25.65 1.93
N ASN A 971 -15.23 24.78 2.83
CA ASN A 971 -14.90 24.92 4.26
C ASN A 971 -13.39 24.85 4.52
N MET A 972 -12.64 24.03 3.76
CA MET A 972 -11.18 23.98 3.85
C MET A 972 -10.55 25.34 3.48
N LEU A 973 -10.90 25.93 2.34
CA LEU A 973 -10.37 27.23 1.93
C LEU A 973 -10.73 28.32 2.95
N VAL A 974 -12.01 28.40 3.36
CA VAL A 974 -12.49 29.43 4.29
C VAL A 974 -11.77 29.33 5.64
N ARG A 975 -11.62 28.14 6.23
CA ARG A 975 -10.92 27.97 7.52
C ARG A 975 -9.44 28.35 7.44
N HIS A 976 -8.75 28.06 6.33
CA HIS A 976 -7.35 28.42 6.18
C HIS A 976 -7.15 29.93 5.97
N ILE A 977 -8.08 30.61 5.27
CA ILE A 977 -8.09 32.07 5.17
C ILE A 977 -8.39 32.72 6.53
N ALA A 978 -9.32 32.17 7.32
CA ALA A 978 -9.57 32.58 8.70
C ALA A 978 -8.33 32.40 9.60
N ALA A 979 -7.69 31.23 9.57
CA ALA A 979 -6.46 30.94 10.31
C ALA A 979 -5.33 31.92 9.94
N LEU A 980 -5.16 32.24 8.65
CA LEU A 980 -4.20 33.26 8.19
C LEU A 980 -4.55 34.65 8.75
N ARG A 981 -5.81 35.07 8.62
CA ARG A 981 -6.31 36.37 9.11
C ARG A 981 -6.09 36.53 10.62
N ARG A 982 -6.24 35.46 11.39
CA ARG A 982 -6.01 35.42 12.86
C ARG A 982 -4.52 35.41 13.22
N ALA A 983 -3.70 34.70 12.45
CA ALA A 983 -2.25 34.62 12.70
C ALA A 983 -1.50 35.93 12.37
N ILE A 984 -1.97 36.73 11.40
CA ILE A 984 -1.37 38.02 11.02
C ILE A 984 -1.24 39.01 12.20
N PRO A 985 -2.32 39.41 12.91
CA PRO A 985 -2.21 40.32 14.05
C PRO A 985 -1.48 39.70 15.25
N ALA A 986 -1.58 38.37 15.45
CA ALA A 986 -0.85 37.68 16.50
C ALA A 986 0.68 37.72 16.28
N LEU A 987 1.13 37.60 15.02
CA LEU A 987 2.55 37.73 14.65
C LEU A 987 3.05 39.18 14.79
N ASP A 988 2.27 40.15 14.33
CA ASP A 988 2.60 41.58 14.49
C ASP A 988 2.70 41.96 15.99
N GLN A 989 1.72 41.54 16.81
CA GLN A 989 1.76 41.72 18.26
C GLN A 989 3.01 41.08 18.87
N TYR A 990 3.31 39.82 18.54
CA TYR A 990 4.51 39.12 19.00
C TYR A 990 5.79 39.92 18.68
N TYR A 991 5.93 40.49 17.48
CA TYR A 991 7.13 41.23 17.11
C TYR A 991 7.23 42.62 17.76
N ARG A 992 6.10 43.30 18.00
CA ARG A 992 6.04 44.54 18.79
C ARG A 992 6.46 44.28 20.24
N GLU A 993 5.90 43.25 20.86
CA GLU A 993 6.24 42.82 22.22
C GLU A 993 7.69 42.35 22.33
N TYR A 994 8.18 41.61 21.34
CA TYR A 994 9.56 41.16 21.27
C TYR A 994 10.54 42.34 21.18
N GLU A 995 10.39 43.27 20.22
CA GLU A 995 11.35 44.37 20.04
C GLU A 995 11.36 45.33 21.25
N ALA A 996 10.22 45.50 21.93
CA ALA A 996 10.11 46.25 23.18
C ALA A 996 10.80 45.54 24.36
N ASN A 997 10.74 44.20 24.44
CA ASN A 997 11.23 43.41 25.58
C ASN A 997 12.48 42.55 25.28
N LYS A 998 13.15 42.77 24.15
CA LYS A 998 14.25 41.91 23.64
C LYS A 998 15.43 41.72 24.61
N LEU A 999 15.58 42.59 25.61
CA LEU A 999 16.62 42.50 26.65
C LEU A 999 16.20 41.68 27.89
N SER A 1000 14.90 41.49 28.14
CA SER A 1000 14.37 40.71 29.26
C SER A 1000 13.95 39.28 28.86
N ILE A 1001 13.69 39.03 27.57
CA ILE A 1001 13.30 37.71 27.05
C ILE A 1001 14.48 36.73 27.11
N LYS A 1002 14.45 35.80 28.08
CA LYS A 1002 15.46 34.74 28.28
C LYS A 1002 15.19 33.45 27.47
N ARG A 1003 14.41 33.53 26.39
CA ARG A 1003 14.01 32.36 25.60
C ARG A 1003 15.17 31.83 24.75
N ASN A 1004 15.38 30.52 24.75
CA ASN A 1004 16.30 29.84 23.83
C ASN A 1004 15.50 29.17 22.69
N PRO A 1005 15.77 29.51 21.41
CA PRO A 1005 14.91 29.10 20.29
C PRO A 1005 15.11 27.65 19.82
N ILE A 1006 16.08 26.90 20.38
CA ILE A 1006 16.33 25.50 20.00
C ILE A 1006 15.56 24.46 20.84
N HIS A 1007 14.70 24.89 21.75
CA HIS A 1007 13.79 24.03 22.52
C HIS A 1007 12.32 24.49 22.35
N PRO A 1008 11.33 23.68 22.77
CA PRO A 1008 9.91 24.05 22.68
C PRO A 1008 9.60 25.34 23.44
N TYR A 1009 8.57 26.06 23.00
CA TYR A 1009 8.18 27.34 23.59
C TYR A 1009 7.64 27.27 25.04
N PRO A 1010 7.01 26.18 25.54
CA PRO A 1010 6.54 26.13 26.92
C PRO A 1010 7.71 26.04 27.90
N THR A 1011 7.70 26.91 28.92
CA THR A 1011 8.68 26.94 30.02
C THR A 1011 7.98 27.09 31.39
N SER A 1012 6.69 26.78 31.43
CA SER A 1012 5.89 26.69 32.66
C SER A 1012 4.69 25.77 32.42
N PHE A 1013 4.04 25.34 33.49
CA PHE A 1013 2.79 24.58 33.45
C PHE A 1013 1.89 24.87 34.66
N LYS A 1014 0.61 24.51 34.57
CA LYS A 1014 -0.31 24.58 35.71
C LYS A 1014 -0.20 23.34 36.62
N SER A 1015 0.09 23.60 37.89
CA SER A 1015 0.03 22.65 39.01
C SER A 1015 -1.42 22.37 39.44
N GLU A 1016 -1.65 21.31 40.23
CA GLU A 1016 -3.00 20.91 40.71
C GLU A 1016 -3.69 21.98 41.57
N ASP A 1017 -2.91 22.81 42.26
CA ASP A 1017 -3.37 23.99 43.02
C ASP A 1017 -3.64 25.23 42.14
N GLY A 1018 -3.44 25.12 40.82
CA GLY A 1018 -3.58 26.21 39.86
C GLY A 1018 -2.37 27.16 39.78
N SER A 1019 -1.32 26.93 40.57
CA SER A 1019 -0.09 27.74 40.51
C SER A 1019 0.69 27.51 39.20
N ASP A 1020 1.36 28.56 38.72
CA ASP A 1020 2.29 28.47 37.59
C ASP A 1020 3.64 27.94 38.08
N LYS A 1021 4.01 26.74 37.64
CA LYS A 1021 5.33 26.14 37.90
C LYS A 1021 6.24 26.40 36.72
N HIS A 1022 7.26 27.22 36.92
CA HIS A 1022 8.25 27.55 35.91
C HIS A 1022 9.35 26.49 35.86
N PHE A 1023 9.90 26.24 34.66
CA PHE A 1023 10.96 25.26 34.48
C PHE A 1023 11.92 25.64 33.36
N ARG A 1024 13.17 25.20 33.52
CA ARG A 1024 14.27 25.40 32.56
C ARG A 1024 14.68 24.06 31.95
N TYR A 1025 14.94 24.04 30.64
CA TYR A 1025 15.42 22.84 29.96
C TYR A 1025 16.96 22.74 29.99
N ASP A 1026 17.49 21.56 30.33
CA ASP A 1026 18.93 21.28 30.37
C ASP A 1026 19.41 20.42 29.18
N SER A 1027 18.59 19.47 28.72
CA SER A 1027 18.96 18.58 27.61
C SER A 1027 17.74 18.04 26.86
N HIS A 1028 17.95 17.60 25.61
CA HIS A 1028 16.95 16.87 24.84
C HIS A 1028 17.43 15.48 24.44
N MET A 1029 16.48 14.58 24.20
CA MET A 1029 16.73 13.26 23.64
C MET A 1029 16.80 13.33 22.12
N LYS A 1030 17.97 13.06 21.54
CA LYS A 1030 18.14 13.12 20.08
C LYS A 1030 17.15 12.18 19.37
N GLY A 1031 16.42 12.70 18.38
CA GLY A 1031 15.46 11.93 17.57
C GLY A 1031 14.06 11.74 18.18
N ARG A 1032 13.74 12.37 19.32
CA ARG A 1032 12.43 12.34 19.99
C ARG A 1032 12.04 13.74 20.52
N ASN A 1033 10.74 14.00 20.64
CA ASN A 1033 10.20 15.21 21.29
C ASN A 1033 10.18 15.07 22.84
N LEU A 1034 11.34 14.77 23.42
CA LEU A 1034 11.50 14.41 24.83
C LEU A 1034 12.69 15.16 25.45
N PHE A 1035 12.47 15.81 26.58
CA PHE A 1035 13.37 16.79 27.18
C PHE A 1035 13.52 16.58 28.68
N PHE A 1036 14.65 17.04 29.24
CA PHE A 1036 14.93 17.01 30.67
C PHE A 1036 15.24 18.43 31.16
N GLY A 1037 14.79 18.76 32.37
CA GLY A 1037 14.92 20.08 32.97
C GLY A 1037 14.84 20.06 34.49
N HIS A 1038 14.81 21.24 35.10
CA HIS A 1038 14.53 21.44 36.52
C HIS A 1038 13.42 22.50 36.70
N LEU A 1039 12.65 22.40 37.78
CA LEU A 1039 11.77 23.50 38.21
C LEU A 1039 12.62 24.73 38.61
N GLU A 1040 12.12 25.93 38.38
CA GLU A 1040 12.79 27.18 38.79
C GLU A 1040 12.47 27.57 40.25
N ASP A 1041 11.37 27.07 40.82
CA ASP A 1041 10.93 27.31 42.21
C ASP A 1041 11.95 26.87 43.27
N ASP A 1042 12.61 25.72 43.05
CA ASP A 1042 13.60 25.13 43.96
C ASP A 1042 14.98 24.90 43.30
N GLY A 1043 15.05 24.78 41.97
CA GLY A 1043 16.27 24.49 41.22
C GLY A 1043 16.77 23.04 41.30
N GLU A 1044 16.20 22.22 42.19
CA GLU A 1044 16.63 20.85 42.50
C GLU A 1044 15.67 19.79 41.93
N THR A 1045 14.36 20.08 41.81
CA THR A 1045 13.36 19.13 41.32
C THR A 1045 13.53 18.88 39.83
N ARG A 1046 14.15 17.73 39.51
CA ARG A 1046 14.39 17.25 38.14
C ARG A 1046 13.10 16.76 37.47
N ILE A 1047 12.83 17.25 36.26
CA ILE A 1047 11.63 16.89 35.48
C ILE A 1047 11.98 16.38 34.07
N CYS A 1048 11.08 15.57 33.53
CA CYS A 1048 11.06 15.07 32.17
C CYS A 1048 9.80 15.59 31.46
N ILE A 1049 9.96 16.19 30.28
CA ILE A 1049 8.90 16.83 29.49
C ILE A 1049 8.78 16.13 28.14
N LYS A 1050 7.62 15.51 27.89
CA LYS A 1050 7.30 14.73 26.68
C LYS A 1050 6.21 15.44 25.88
N PHE A 1051 6.45 15.66 24.58
CA PHE A 1051 5.45 16.25 23.67
C PHE A 1051 4.96 15.22 22.66
N VAL A 1052 3.65 14.97 22.63
CA VAL A 1052 3.00 13.94 21.78
C VAL A 1052 1.60 14.38 21.36
N ARG A 1053 1.10 13.93 20.20
CA ARG A 1053 -0.28 14.23 19.76
C ARG A 1053 -1.38 13.55 20.59
N HIS A 1054 -1.11 12.43 21.28
CA HIS A 1054 -2.11 11.76 22.12
C HIS A 1054 -1.53 11.19 23.42
N TYR A 1055 -2.30 11.29 24.51
CA TYR A 1055 -1.91 10.77 25.83
C TYR A 1055 -3.13 10.25 26.62
N CYS A 1056 -2.89 9.31 27.55
CA CYS A 1056 -3.88 8.84 28.52
C CYS A 1056 -3.34 9.18 29.91
N LYS A 1057 -3.92 10.23 30.50
CA LYS A 1057 -3.52 10.75 31.81
C LYS A 1057 -3.85 9.72 32.89
N GLU A 1058 -5.05 9.18 32.83
CA GLU A 1058 -5.66 8.25 33.78
C GLU A 1058 -4.86 6.95 33.90
N GLY A 1059 -4.40 6.42 32.75
CA GLY A 1059 -3.56 5.23 32.69
C GLY A 1059 -2.14 5.46 33.19
N HIS A 1060 -1.59 6.67 33.03
CA HIS A 1060 -0.32 7.03 33.66
C HIS A 1060 -0.50 7.10 35.18
N GLU A 1061 -1.47 7.87 35.67
CA GLU A 1061 -1.73 8.08 37.09
C GLU A 1061 -1.97 6.78 37.85
N PHE A 1062 -2.71 5.84 37.25
CA PHE A 1062 -2.92 4.50 37.80
C PHE A 1062 -1.61 3.74 38.08
N LEU A 1063 -0.60 3.91 37.21
CA LEU A 1063 0.71 3.26 37.29
C LEU A 1063 1.69 4.06 38.16
N ALA A 1064 1.61 5.39 38.18
CA ALA A 1064 2.36 6.26 39.09
C ALA A 1064 1.97 6.00 40.55
N ALA A 1065 0.67 5.86 40.84
CA ALA A 1065 0.14 5.51 42.16
C ALA A 1065 0.60 4.12 42.67
N ARG A 1066 1.24 3.31 41.82
CA ARG A 1066 1.81 2.00 42.13
C ARG A 1066 3.34 1.99 42.16
N GLY A 1067 3.98 3.15 42.00
CA GLY A 1067 5.43 3.26 41.84
C GLY A 1067 5.97 2.56 40.59
N CYS A 1068 5.10 2.25 39.62
CA CYS A 1068 5.47 1.64 38.35
C CYS A 1068 5.76 2.68 37.26
N ALA A 1069 5.18 3.88 37.38
CA ALA A 1069 5.54 5.06 36.60
C ALA A 1069 6.26 6.09 37.49
N PRO A 1070 7.07 6.99 36.89
CA PRO A 1070 7.41 8.27 37.51
C PRO A 1070 6.14 9.05 37.89
N THR A 1071 6.24 9.97 38.86
CA THR A 1071 5.11 10.83 39.22
C THR A 1071 4.76 11.79 38.08
N LEU A 1072 3.48 11.88 37.73
CA LEU A 1072 2.97 12.85 36.78
C LEU A 1072 2.79 14.20 37.49
N HIS A 1073 3.32 15.28 36.91
CA HIS A 1073 3.10 16.65 37.40
C HIS A 1073 1.96 17.35 36.65
N THR A 1074 1.85 17.13 35.33
CA THR A 1074 0.71 17.65 34.54
C THR A 1074 0.55 16.96 33.18
N VAL A 1075 -0.62 17.15 32.56
CA VAL A 1075 -0.89 16.89 31.14
C VAL A 1075 -1.67 18.08 30.61
N GLU A 1076 -1.00 18.96 29.86
CA GLU A 1076 -1.55 20.20 29.35
C GLU A 1076 -1.71 20.12 27.82
N ARG A 1077 -2.88 20.48 27.28
CA ARG A 1077 -3.09 20.51 25.82
C ARG A 1077 -2.63 21.85 25.25
N LEU A 1078 -1.66 21.80 24.36
CA LEU A 1078 -1.13 22.93 23.60
C LEU A 1078 -1.85 23.07 22.25
N PRO A 1079 -1.77 24.26 21.60
CA PRO A 1079 -2.20 24.44 20.22
C PRO A 1079 -1.50 23.50 19.24
N GLY A 1080 -2.20 23.17 18.15
CA GLY A 1080 -1.78 22.21 17.13
C GLY A 1080 -2.09 20.76 17.52
N GLY A 1081 -2.98 20.54 18.49
CA GLY A 1081 -3.33 19.20 18.98
C GLY A 1081 -2.18 18.43 19.66
N MET A 1082 -1.22 19.14 20.27
CA MET A 1082 -0.12 18.54 21.03
C MET A 1082 -0.46 18.50 22.52
N PHE A 1083 0.02 17.48 23.24
CA PHE A 1083 0.04 17.46 24.70
C PHE A 1083 1.47 17.69 25.20
N MET A 1084 1.62 18.56 26.20
CA MET A 1084 2.78 18.64 27.07
C MET A 1084 2.54 17.75 28.29
N VAL A 1085 3.38 16.75 28.48
CA VAL A 1085 3.33 15.84 29.64
C VAL A 1085 4.57 16.10 30.48
N VAL A 1086 4.39 16.61 31.70
CA VAL A 1086 5.49 16.85 32.65
C VAL A 1086 5.43 15.77 33.73
N MET A 1087 6.55 15.09 33.97
CA MET A 1087 6.68 14.00 34.94
C MET A 1087 8.06 14.03 35.61
N ALA A 1088 8.23 13.34 36.74
CA ALA A 1088 9.52 13.27 37.44
C ALA A 1088 10.63 12.64 36.58
N ASP A 1089 11.84 13.19 36.64
CA ASP A 1089 13.00 12.58 35.97
C ASP A 1089 13.63 11.46 36.81
N VAL A 1090 13.49 10.22 36.33
CA VAL A 1090 14.06 9.02 36.99
C VAL A 1090 15.42 8.58 36.43
N SER A 1091 15.96 9.28 35.43
CA SER A 1091 17.11 8.82 34.64
C SER A 1091 18.49 8.82 35.33
N GLU A 1092 18.58 9.31 36.57
CA GLU A 1092 19.81 9.19 37.39
C GLU A 1092 19.83 7.92 38.27
N ASN A 1093 18.65 7.29 38.43
CA ASN A 1093 18.42 6.15 39.30
C ASN A 1093 18.00 4.89 38.53
N TYR A 1094 17.49 5.04 37.31
CA TYR A 1094 16.97 3.97 36.46
C TYR A 1094 17.48 4.09 35.02
N GLU A 1095 17.69 2.95 34.37
CA GLU A 1095 18.05 2.85 32.95
C GLU A 1095 17.10 1.91 32.22
N SER A 1096 17.02 1.97 30.89
CA SER A 1096 16.17 1.03 30.14
C SER A 1096 16.73 -0.40 30.21
N LEU A 1097 15.87 -1.41 30.27
CA LEU A 1097 16.28 -2.81 30.31
C LEU A 1097 17.12 -3.18 29.06
N PHE A 1098 16.83 -2.62 27.89
CA PHE A 1098 17.70 -2.74 26.71
C PHE A 1098 19.13 -2.23 26.99
N SER A 1099 19.27 -1.03 27.57
CA SER A 1099 20.59 -0.46 27.91
C SER A 1099 21.32 -1.33 28.92
N PHE A 1100 20.62 -1.74 29.99
CA PHE A 1100 21.17 -2.58 31.04
C PHE A 1100 21.64 -3.94 30.49
N LEU A 1101 20.83 -4.63 29.69
CA LEU A 1101 21.16 -5.93 29.09
C LEU A 1101 22.19 -5.84 27.96
N LYS A 1102 22.42 -4.66 27.38
CA LYS A 1102 23.50 -4.40 26.42
C LYS A 1102 24.84 -4.17 27.13
N SER A 1103 24.85 -3.42 28.23
CA SER A 1103 26.04 -3.17 29.04
C SER A 1103 26.45 -4.42 29.84
N ASN A 1104 25.47 -5.16 30.35
CA ASN A 1104 25.64 -6.36 31.17
C ASN A 1104 25.20 -7.61 30.38
N ALA A 1105 25.96 -7.95 29.33
CA ALA A 1105 25.63 -9.09 28.46
C ALA A 1105 25.61 -10.43 29.22
N GLU A 1106 26.39 -10.57 30.28
CA GLU A 1106 26.46 -11.77 31.12
C GLU A 1106 25.17 -12.00 31.93
N TYR A 1107 24.49 -10.92 32.35
CA TYR A 1107 23.16 -10.97 32.98
C TYR A 1107 22.10 -11.63 32.07
N GLN A 1108 22.31 -11.63 30.76
CA GLN A 1108 21.41 -12.31 29.83
C GLN A 1108 21.53 -13.84 29.85
N LEU A 1109 22.62 -14.40 30.38
CA LEU A 1109 23.04 -15.79 30.21
C LEU A 1109 23.35 -16.52 31.52
N ALA A 1110 24.01 -15.88 32.49
CA ALA A 1110 24.43 -16.52 33.74
C ALA A 1110 23.23 -16.96 34.61
N GLU A 1111 23.29 -18.18 35.18
CA GLU A 1111 22.22 -18.71 36.06
C GLU A 1111 22.09 -17.91 37.37
N GLU A 1112 23.17 -17.33 37.90
CA GLU A 1112 23.14 -16.52 39.13
C GLU A 1112 22.21 -15.29 39.03
N HIS A 1113 21.98 -14.78 37.82
CA HIS A 1113 21.07 -13.67 37.55
C HIS A 1113 19.64 -14.14 37.20
N LEU A 1114 19.33 -15.44 37.30
CA LEU A 1114 17.99 -15.96 37.02
C LEU A 1114 16.92 -15.44 37.99
N GLU A 1115 17.16 -15.52 39.29
CA GLU A 1115 16.16 -15.12 40.30
C GLU A 1115 15.77 -13.64 40.14
N ALA A 1116 16.74 -12.79 39.82
CA ALA A 1116 16.51 -11.38 39.52
C ALA A 1116 15.70 -11.16 38.23
N ARG A 1117 15.98 -11.93 37.16
CA ARG A 1117 15.18 -11.92 35.91
C ARG A 1117 13.73 -12.37 36.14
N ASN A 1118 13.53 -13.41 36.94
CA ASN A 1118 12.20 -13.92 37.29
C ASN A 1118 11.43 -12.91 38.14
N ALA A 1119 12.06 -12.35 39.18
CA ALA A 1119 11.45 -11.32 40.02
C ALA A 1119 11.09 -10.04 39.24
N LEU A 1120 11.85 -9.68 38.19
CA LEU A 1120 11.50 -8.60 37.28
C LEU A 1120 10.30 -8.97 36.38
N SER A 1121 10.30 -10.17 35.80
CA SER A 1121 9.17 -10.75 35.04
C SER A 1121 7.87 -10.63 35.84
N ASP A 1122 7.89 -11.06 37.10
CA ASP A 1122 6.68 -11.24 37.89
C ASP A 1122 6.16 -9.91 38.44
N LYS A 1123 7.03 -8.92 38.70
CA LYS A 1123 6.63 -7.54 38.95
C LYS A 1123 5.94 -6.90 37.75
N VAL A 1124 6.50 -7.05 36.55
CA VAL A 1124 5.87 -6.52 35.31
C VAL A 1124 4.53 -7.21 35.06
N ARG A 1125 4.46 -8.53 35.24
CA ARG A 1125 3.24 -9.34 35.11
C ARG A 1125 2.13 -8.91 36.09
N ALA A 1126 2.48 -8.68 37.36
CA ALA A 1126 1.53 -8.22 38.38
C ALA A 1126 1.00 -6.81 38.06
N CYS A 1127 1.91 -5.89 37.72
CA CYS A 1127 1.57 -4.53 37.30
C CYS A 1127 0.59 -4.51 36.11
N LEU A 1128 0.88 -5.29 35.05
CA LEU A 1128 -0.03 -5.45 33.90
C LEU A 1128 -1.37 -6.05 34.30
N ALA A 1129 -1.38 -7.05 35.18
CA ALA A 1129 -2.62 -7.70 35.61
C ALA A 1129 -3.55 -6.72 36.34
N GLU A 1130 -3.00 -5.82 37.15
CA GLU A 1130 -3.76 -4.71 37.77
C GLU A 1130 -4.17 -3.65 36.74
N PHE A 1131 -3.27 -3.24 35.84
CA PHE A 1131 -3.55 -2.25 34.80
C PHE A 1131 -4.72 -2.68 33.90
N HIS A 1132 -4.71 -3.94 33.48
CA HIS A 1132 -5.79 -4.56 32.71
C HIS A 1132 -7.03 -4.89 33.57
N GLN A 1133 -6.96 -4.89 34.90
CA GLN A 1133 -8.15 -4.99 35.77
C GLN A 1133 -8.88 -3.65 35.88
N ALA A 1134 -8.15 -2.54 35.82
CA ALA A 1134 -8.73 -1.19 35.73
C ALA A 1134 -9.21 -0.78 34.33
N GLY A 1135 -9.17 -1.70 33.35
CA GLY A 1135 -9.67 -1.48 32.00
C GLY A 1135 -8.68 -0.80 31.03
N PHE A 1136 -7.45 -0.53 31.45
CA PHE A 1136 -6.41 0.01 30.59
C PHE A 1136 -5.64 -1.09 29.84
N VAL A 1137 -4.96 -0.71 28.74
CA VAL A 1137 -4.12 -1.59 27.93
C VAL A 1137 -2.83 -0.85 27.59
N HIS A 1138 -1.68 -1.52 27.70
CA HIS A 1138 -0.36 -0.89 27.57
C HIS A 1138 0.04 -0.59 26.11
N GLY A 1139 -0.48 -1.34 25.13
CA GLY A 1139 -0.24 -1.15 23.69
C GLY A 1139 1.16 -1.53 23.20
N ASP A 1140 2.20 -0.95 23.80
CA ASP A 1140 3.59 -1.04 23.36
C ASP A 1140 4.54 -1.36 24.53
N LEU A 1141 4.61 -2.64 24.93
CA LEU A 1141 5.53 -3.11 25.97
C LEU A 1141 6.70 -3.88 25.37
N ARG A 1142 7.91 -3.35 25.59
CA ARG A 1142 9.20 -3.85 25.12
C ARG A 1142 10.30 -3.57 26.15
N ASP A 1143 11.51 -4.07 25.90
CA ASP A 1143 12.69 -3.91 26.75
C ASP A 1143 13.23 -2.47 26.85
N THR A 1144 12.88 -1.57 25.93
CA THR A 1144 13.10 -0.13 26.12
C THR A 1144 12.13 0.52 27.11
N ASN A 1145 11.06 -0.20 27.52
CA ASN A 1145 9.89 0.35 28.22
C ASN A 1145 9.76 -0.24 29.65
N VAL A 1146 10.72 -1.06 30.06
CA VAL A 1146 10.93 -1.56 31.43
C VAL A 1146 12.26 -0.99 31.92
N MET A 1147 12.34 -0.54 33.17
CA MET A 1147 13.53 0.13 33.70
C MET A 1147 14.03 -0.46 35.03
N PRO A 1148 15.12 -1.24 35.06
CA PRO A 1148 15.81 -1.58 36.31
C PRO A 1148 16.56 -0.37 36.92
N PRO A 1149 16.81 -0.37 38.25
CA PRO A 1149 17.68 0.62 38.90
C PRO A 1149 19.16 0.44 38.51
N SER A 1150 19.88 1.54 38.30
CA SER A 1150 21.21 1.56 37.65
C SER A 1150 22.42 1.37 38.59
N LYS A 1151 22.24 0.95 39.85
CA LYS A 1151 23.32 0.90 40.86
C LYS A 1151 23.22 -0.31 41.78
N GLU A 1152 24.25 -1.16 41.77
CA GLU A 1152 24.34 -2.39 42.59
C GLU A 1152 24.42 -2.17 44.11
N GLY A 1153 24.73 -0.93 44.55
CA GLY A 1153 24.77 -0.58 45.98
C GLY A 1153 23.42 -0.75 46.71
N SER A 1154 22.31 -0.77 45.97
CA SER A 1154 20.99 -1.12 46.48
C SER A 1154 20.86 -2.64 46.66
N ARG A 1155 21.40 -3.17 47.77
CA ARG A 1155 21.42 -4.61 48.12
C ARG A 1155 20.13 -5.34 47.71
N TYR A 1156 20.26 -6.33 46.82
CA TYR A 1156 19.23 -7.34 46.59
C TYR A 1156 19.07 -8.21 47.84
N GLN A 1157 18.07 -7.89 48.68
CA GLN A 1157 17.63 -8.74 49.80
C GLN A 1157 16.10 -8.85 49.80
N PHE A 1158 15.59 -10.04 49.47
CA PHE A 1158 14.16 -10.36 49.51
C PHE A 1158 13.88 -11.52 50.46
N PRO A 1159 13.69 -11.25 51.78
CA PRO A 1159 13.24 -12.28 52.71
C PRO A 1159 11.75 -12.57 52.52
N VAL A 1160 11.41 -13.76 52.04
CA VAL A 1160 10.02 -14.25 52.03
C VAL A 1160 9.71 -14.85 53.40
N LYS A 1161 8.63 -14.36 54.04
CA LYS A 1161 8.21 -14.78 55.37
C LYS A 1161 6.77 -15.28 55.32
N HIS A 1162 6.56 -16.57 55.61
CA HIS A 1162 5.22 -17.17 55.59
C HIS A 1162 4.42 -16.80 56.85
N ARG A 1163 3.09 -17.03 56.81
CA ARG A 1163 2.17 -16.69 57.92
C ARG A 1163 2.42 -17.47 59.21
N ASP A 1164 3.19 -18.55 59.16
CA ASP A 1164 3.68 -19.33 60.32
C ASP A 1164 5.01 -18.80 60.90
N GLY A 1165 5.66 -17.85 60.24
CA GLY A 1165 6.95 -17.27 60.66
C GLY A 1165 8.19 -18.04 60.19
N SER A 1166 8.05 -19.14 59.47
CA SER A 1166 9.18 -19.89 58.90
C SER A 1166 9.84 -19.15 57.72
N THR A 1167 11.10 -19.51 57.43
CA THR A 1167 11.93 -18.95 56.35
C THR A 1167 12.75 -20.07 55.72
N HIS A 1168 12.66 -20.24 54.40
CA HIS A 1168 13.41 -21.25 53.65
C HIS A 1168 13.95 -20.67 52.34
N PHE A 1169 15.02 -21.28 51.82
CA PHE A 1169 15.67 -20.96 50.55
C PHE A 1169 15.51 -22.15 49.59
N ILE A 1170 15.24 -21.89 48.31
CA ILE A 1170 15.02 -22.89 47.24
C ILE A 1170 15.72 -22.38 45.98
N SER A 1171 16.28 -23.28 45.15
CA SER A 1171 17.17 -22.93 44.03
C SER A 1171 16.65 -23.33 42.64
N SER A 1172 17.25 -22.68 41.63
CA SER A 1172 17.41 -23.11 40.21
C SER A 1172 16.32 -22.79 39.17
N SER A 1173 16.79 -22.57 37.93
CA SER A 1173 16.19 -22.77 36.58
C SER A 1173 14.66 -22.63 36.37
N SER A 1174 14.14 -21.91 35.37
CA SER A 1174 14.75 -21.16 34.24
C SER A 1174 13.68 -20.26 33.60
N MET A 1175 14.01 -19.03 33.15
CA MET A 1175 13.04 -18.18 32.46
C MET A 1175 13.66 -17.06 31.59
N LYS A 1176 13.33 -17.09 30.29
CA LYS A 1176 13.43 -15.93 29.36
C LYS A 1176 12.39 -16.05 28.25
N SER A 1177 12.19 -17.28 27.76
CA SER A 1177 11.21 -17.64 26.72
C SER A 1177 9.77 -17.81 27.22
N GLN A 1178 9.49 -17.66 28.52
CA GLN A 1178 8.16 -17.88 29.11
C GLN A 1178 7.42 -16.55 29.33
N PHE A 1179 8.10 -15.55 29.91
CA PHE A 1179 7.62 -14.19 30.11
C PHE A 1179 6.90 -13.60 28.88
N LEU A 1180 7.55 -13.60 27.71
CA LEU A 1180 6.97 -13.06 26.47
C LEU A 1180 5.75 -13.86 25.93
N ARG A 1181 5.55 -15.11 26.36
CA ARG A 1181 4.36 -15.91 26.01
C ARG A 1181 3.23 -15.69 26.99
N GLU A 1182 3.52 -15.71 28.28
CA GLU A 1182 2.52 -15.54 29.34
C GLU A 1182 1.95 -14.10 29.36
N MET A 1183 2.79 -13.11 29.10
CA MET A 1183 2.37 -11.71 28.94
C MET A 1183 1.44 -11.52 27.73
N LYS A 1184 1.68 -12.25 26.64
CA LYS A 1184 0.78 -12.27 25.48
C LYS A 1184 -0.54 -12.98 25.79
N GLU A 1185 -0.49 -14.14 26.45
CA GLU A 1185 -1.71 -14.86 26.86
C GLU A 1185 -2.58 -14.02 27.79
N HIS A 1186 -1.99 -13.22 28.68
CA HIS A 1186 -2.72 -12.33 29.56
C HIS A 1186 -3.34 -11.10 28.86
N LEU A 1187 -2.77 -10.65 27.73
CA LEU A 1187 -3.36 -9.63 26.87
C LEU A 1187 -4.49 -10.20 26.01
N ASP A 1188 -4.26 -11.34 25.36
CA ASP A 1188 -5.24 -12.00 24.49
C ASP A 1188 -6.51 -12.40 25.31
N GLN A 1189 -6.35 -12.83 26.57
CA GLN A 1189 -7.46 -13.12 27.50
C GLN A 1189 -8.30 -11.90 27.92
N LYS A 1190 -7.81 -10.67 27.73
CA LYS A 1190 -8.53 -9.43 28.06
C LYS A 1190 -9.38 -8.89 26.90
N GLY A 1191 -9.37 -9.55 25.74
CA GLY A 1191 -10.16 -9.15 24.57
C GLY A 1191 -9.56 -7.97 23.78
N VAL A 1192 -8.24 -7.77 23.85
CA VAL A 1192 -7.54 -6.72 23.10
C VAL A 1192 -7.43 -7.09 21.62
N ASP A 1193 -8.13 -6.36 20.75
CA ASP A 1193 -8.06 -6.58 19.30
C ASP A 1193 -6.81 -5.94 18.68
N TRP A 1194 -5.83 -6.79 18.37
CA TRP A 1194 -4.59 -6.44 17.66
C TRP A 1194 -4.81 -5.89 16.23
N SER A 1195 -6.00 -6.05 15.62
CA SER A 1195 -6.26 -5.61 14.24
C SER A 1195 -6.56 -4.11 14.12
N SER A 1196 -6.97 -3.46 15.21
CA SER A 1196 -7.34 -2.04 15.25
C SER A 1196 -6.15 -1.06 15.11
N PHE A 1197 -4.92 -1.50 15.42
CA PHE A 1197 -3.68 -0.71 15.26
C PHE A 1197 -3.13 -0.72 13.82
N GLY A 1198 -3.86 -1.29 12.85
CA GLY A 1198 -3.45 -1.38 11.46
C GLY A 1198 -3.60 -0.09 10.65
N ARG A 1199 -2.56 0.77 10.64
CA ARG A 1199 -2.35 1.97 9.80
C ARG A 1199 -3.08 3.27 10.20
N THR A 1200 -2.44 4.06 11.07
CA THR A 1200 -2.45 5.54 10.99
C THR A 1200 -1.10 6.08 11.45
N ASP A 1201 -0.67 7.23 10.92
CA ASP A 1201 0.51 7.97 11.40
C ASP A 1201 0.13 8.81 12.63
N HIS A 1202 -0.23 8.15 13.74
CA HIS A 1202 -0.72 8.79 14.97
C HIS A 1202 0.10 8.37 16.20
N GLU A 1203 0.64 9.36 16.91
CA GLU A 1203 1.45 9.19 18.13
C GLU A 1203 0.58 8.82 19.35
N VAL A 1204 0.16 7.56 19.47
CA VAL A 1204 -0.70 7.09 20.57
C VAL A 1204 0.04 6.13 21.50
N LEU A 1205 0.25 6.57 22.75
CA LEU A 1205 0.57 5.73 23.93
C LEU A 1205 1.87 4.90 23.87
N CYS A 1206 3.01 5.59 23.80
CA CYS A 1206 4.31 4.97 24.10
C CYS A 1206 4.66 5.04 25.59
N TRP A 1207 4.85 3.86 26.20
CA TRP A 1207 5.64 3.68 27.44
C TRP A 1207 7.15 3.61 27.18
N ASP A 1208 7.59 4.05 25.99
CA ASP A 1208 8.96 4.49 25.74
C ASP A 1208 9.34 5.54 26.77
N TYR A 1209 10.11 5.10 27.76
CA TYR A 1209 10.61 5.90 28.85
C TYR A 1209 12.11 6.14 28.68
N LEU A 1210 12.51 7.31 29.18
CA LEU A 1210 13.84 7.92 29.09
C LEU A 1210 14.27 8.24 27.67
#